data_AF-A0A1D2N414-F1
#
_entry.id   AF-A0A1D2N414-F1
#
_cell.length_a   1.000
_cell.length_b   1.000
_cell.length_c   1.000
_cell.angle_alpha   90.00
_cell.angle_beta   90.00
_cell.angle_gamma   90.00
#
_symmetry.space_group_name_H-M   'P 1'
#
loop_
_entity.id
_entity.type
_entity.pdbx_description
1 polymer ?
#
loop_
_entity_poly.entity_id
_entity_poly.type
_entity_poly.pdbx_seq_one_letter_code
_entity_poly.pdbx_strand_id
1 'polypeptide(L)'
;MQSVYLLSVVILVSTVGTCLGQANLTCQPGLVQPVVNFTFDSYLGTWYAQKVYARLSEDAWPLEFRCLEVTPIRRHFLAEERFITYPNGTDIRTVALAYGHFSEQTEAIWNLVSFWDGELSEGNSVIVQTDFENWSIQFICKVTEHYKYETMFILTRERNADPDLLALLEVVVKNYGFAAENGSNTIMANWKYAVSIFIAAFLISSFCSSGCAASVLKQRFENNDFIYIGNMSSDSVENKAGTKSLSLYLSGPNDRKETQIAAAHQCRSLEGTLLYILNTVQFEEVKLAIHGLGEPFWTAGVYDGNLRSFVWLTNNREVNRDFIRGESRCSEANTLMGLTVQGSLSAYGLCGTRTESGLRYISNVPSECGTEGNKQDVPKICSTVHSVVTRLPRELLKRVVYIGVCGQMHGIVFWKSGQGWERNGDKIEPRVTSNLYTWQDSRCTKDFLSSLPTPDSHLSVNTGYGCATLFWMARNKPEKIEKFDRAATIQDFLVAMLCDLDEPVMSVQNAASWGYFNTEKKEWNKDILEAAGFPIRFLPKIEMGGHYAGRCSATAWLVVSEGTPVGAAMGDLQCSVSSTLARVDQAVLNISTSAQLTFVMPTGFHPKTALEEKSDETGNGCGICGDEESHVQYYPYFDGKYLAVAAAMTGGNSLAAFVRMLQNWAVTLGCNVPQSKIWEKLLAASANAEATSSSIEIIPTIFGERHAPEQNASVHNIDLGNISLGQVFRALCRGVIENLHRMMPSSMLTRAGVTSVIGSGSALSRNLTLQQEFLRIYNIESTFGKGGDAAFGAALAVLPNLQKQ
;
A
#
# COMPACT_ATOMS: atom_id res chain seq x y z
N MET A 1 -27.81 40.44 -8.15
CA MET A 1 -26.38 40.40 -7.79
C MET A 1 -26.03 39.25 -6.84
N GLN A 2 -26.73 39.05 -5.72
CA GLN A 2 -26.44 37.97 -4.75
C GLN A 2 -26.53 36.54 -5.32
N SER A 3 -27.48 36.24 -6.21
CA SER A 3 -27.64 34.91 -6.82
C SER A 3 -26.53 34.54 -7.81
N VAL A 4 -25.91 35.55 -8.46
CA VAL A 4 -24.78 35.34 -9.36
C VAL A 4 -23.52 35.08 -8.54
N TYR A 5 -23.32 35.83 -7.46
CA TYR A 5 -22.20 35.65 -6.52
C TYR A 5 -22.19 34.26 -5.88
N LEU A 6 -23.35 33.75 -5.44
CA LEU A 6 -23.44 32.43 -4.82
C LEU A 6 -23.09 31.30 -5.81
N LEU A 7 -23.57 31.41 -7.06
CA LEU A 7 -23.26 30.43 -8.12
C LEU A 7 -21.77 30.48 -8.49
N SER A 8 -21.16 31.66 -8.52
CA SER A 8 -19.73 31.85 -8.78
C SER A 8 -18.84 31.26 -7.69
N VAL A 9 -19.22 31.41 -6.41
CA VAL A 9 -18.47 30.85 -5.27
C VAL A 9 -18.55 29.32 -5.26
N VAL A 10 -19.72 28.73 -5.55
CA VAL A 10 -19.87 27.26 -5.63
C VAL A 10 -19.04 26.67 -6.76
N ILE A 11 -18.97 27.34 -7.93
CA ILE A 11 -18.12 26.91 -9.04
C ILE A 11 -16.63 27.05 -8.69
N LEU A 12 -16.22 28.10 -7.99
CA LEU A 12 -14.83 28.31 -7.59
C LEU A 12 -14.37 27.26 -6.56
N VAL A 13 -15.18 27.01 -5.53
CA VAL A 13 -14.90 26.01 -4.48
C VAL A 13 -14.89 24.60 -5.06
N SER A 14 -15.81 24.28 -5.98
CA SER A 14 -15.79 22.99 -6.67
C SER A 14 -14.52 22.83 -7.49
N THR A 15 -14.12 23.84 -8.27
CA THR A 15 -12.96 23.77 -9.18
C THR A 15 -11.62 23.74 -8.44
N VAL A 16 -11.46 24.55 -7.39
CA VAL A 16 -10.25 24.55 -6.53
C VAL A 16 -10.17 23.24 -5.74
N GLY A 17 -11.31 22.68 -5.31
CA GLY A 17 -11.38 21.35 -4.71
C GLY A 17 -10.96 20.23 -5.66
N THR A 18 -11.29 20.32 -6.95
CA THR A 18 -10.84 19.36 -7.96
C THR A 18 -9.34 19.46 -8.24
N CYS A 19 -8.78 20.68 -8.31
CA CYS A 19 -7.34 20.89 -8.54
C CYS A 19 -6.48 20.47 -7.33
N LEU A 20 -6.87 20.83 -6.11
CA LEU A 20 -6.16 20.41 -4.88
C LEU A 20 -6.35 18.91 -4.58
N GLY A 21 -7.43 18.29 -5.06
CA GLY A 21 -7.64 16.84 -4.99
C GLY A 21 -6.75 16.02 -5.93
N GLN A 22 -6.18 16.62 -6.98
CA GLN A 22 -5.39 15.91 -7.99
C GLN A 22 -3.90 15.78 -7.65
N ALA A 23 -3.31 16.74 -6.92
CA ALA A 23 -1.91 16.67 -6.47
C ALA A 23 -1.62 15.50 -5.50
N ASN A 24 -2.67 14.93 -4.87
CA ASN A 24 -2.58 13.76 -4.00
C ASN A 24 -2.89 12.42 -4.69
N LEU A 25 -3.09 12.39 -6.02
CA LEU A 25 -3.35 11.16 -6.77
C LEU A 25 -2.04 10.53 -7.24
N THR A 26 -1.65 9.42 -6.62
CA THR A 26 -0.55 8.58 -7.14
C THR A 26 -0.92 7.96 -8.50
N CYS A 27 0.07 7.72 -9.37
CA CYS A 27 -0.11 6.80 -10.50
C CYS A 27 -0.67 5.49 -9.95
N GLN A 28 -1.74 4.95 -10.54
CA GLN A 28 -2.29 3.65 -10.15
C GLN A 28 -1.83 2.57 -11.14
N PRO A 29 -0.59 2.06 -11.05
CA PRO A 29 -0.13 0.97 -11.91
C PRO A 29 -0.93 -0.33 -11.71
N GLY A 30 -1.78 -0.42 -10.67
CA GLY A 30 -2.62 -1.59 -10.43
C GLY A 30 -3.63 -1.92 -11.54
N LEU A 31 -3.92 -0.97 -12.44
CA LEU A 31 -4.80 -1.19 -13.60
C LEU A 31 -4.04 -1.60 -14.89
N VAL A 32 -2.72 -1.38 -14.95
CA VAL A 32 -1.90 -1.61 -16.15
C VAL A 32 -0.79 -2.59 -15.79
N GLN A 33 -0.97 -3.85 -16.18
CA GLN A 33 0.02 -4.90 -15.97
C GLN A 33 1.06 -4.87 -17.10
N PRO A 34 2.36 -5.00 -16.81
CA PRO A 34 3.37 -5.15 -17.86
C PRO A 34 3.14 -6.45 -18.64
N VAL A 35 3.59 -6.47 -19.90
CA VAL A 35 3.60 -7.70 -20.70
C VAL A 35 4.49 -8.75 -20.03
N VAL A 36 4.00 -9.99 -19.98
CA VAL A 36 4.69 -11.13 -19.38
C VAL A 36 5.75 -11.65 -20.36
N ASN A 37 6.95 -12.01 -19.88
CA ASN A 37 8.08 -12.50 -20.69
C ASN A 37 8.59 -11.47 -21.74
N PHE A 38 8.71 -10.21 -21.34
CA PHE A 38 9.24 -9.17 -22.22
C PHE A 38 10.73 -9.35 -22.50
N THR A 39 11.11 -9.55 -23.76
CA THR A 39 12.53 -9.62 -24.16
C THR A 39 12.98 -8.28 -24.73
N PHE A 40 13.91 -7.61 -24.03
CA PHE A 40 14.39 -6.29 -24.45
C PHE A 40 15.08 -6.32 -25.82
N ASP A 41 15.91 -7.34 -26.08
CA ASP A 41 16.63 -7.48 -27.35
C ASP A 41 15.69 -7.56 -28.56
N SER A 42 14.52 -8.20 -28.39
CA SER A 42 13.49 -8.29 -29.42
C SER A 42 12.73 -6.98 -29.63
N TYR A 43 12.80 -6.05 -28.68
CA TYR A 43 12.09 -4.78 -28.71
C TYR A 43 12.95 -3.61 -29.24
N LEU A 44 14.25 -3.81 -29.46
CA LEU A 44 15.18 -2.81 -29.97
C LEU A 44 14.77 -2.27 -31.36
N GLY A 45 15.23 -1.05 -31.68
CA GLY A 45 14.99 -0.38 -32.96
C GLY A 45 13.87 0.67 -32.91
N THR A 46 13.40 1.06 -34.11
CA THR A 46 12.43 2.15 -34.27
C THR A 46 10.99 1.66 -34.10
N TRP A 47 10.19 2.48 -33.41
CA TRP A 47 8.75 2.33 -33.26
C TRP A 47 8.03 3.63 -33.64
N TYR A 48 7.07 3.57 -34.56
CA TYR A 48 6.29 4.73 -35.00
C TYR A 48 4.98 4.81 -34.26
N ALA A 49 4.70 5.96 -33.63
CA ALA A 49 3.44 6.19 -32.95
C ALA A 49 2.31 6.43 -33.94
N GLN A 50 1.29 5.58 -33.89
CA GLN A 50 0.11 5.62 -34.75
C GLN A 50 -1.03 6.40 -34.11
N LYS A 51 -1.29 6.14 -32.81
CA LYS A 51 -2.33 6.83 -32.02
C LYS A 51 -1.91 7.01 -30.57
N VAL A 52 -2.40 8.08 -29.95
CA VAL A 52 -2.16 8.39 -28.54
C VAL A 52 -3.50 8.68 -27.87
N TYR A 53 -3.70 8.10 -26.69
CA TYR A 53 -4.91 8.26 -25.88
C TYR A 53 -4.51 8.84 -24.52
N ALA A 54 -5.16 9.91 -24.07
CA ALA A 54 -4.90 10.53 -22.77
C ALA A 54 -6.17 10.49 -21.91
N ARG A 55 -6.01 10.30 -20.59
CA ARG A 55 -7.14 10.26 -19.64
C ARG A 55 -7.68 11.64 -19.23
N LEU A 56 -7.00 12.72 -19.61
CA LEU A 56 -7.45 14.11 -19.48
C LEU A 56 -7.23 14.80 -20.83
N SER A 57 -8.23 15.54 -21.31
CA SER A 57 -8.16 16.25 -22.58
C SER A 57 -7.53 17.63 -22.41
N GLU A 58 -6.24 17.73 -22.68
CA GLU A 58 -5.64 18.99 -23.14
C GLU A 58 -4.68 18.73 -24.30
N ASP A 59 -4.81 19.60 -25.29
CA ASP A 59 -3.94 19.81 -26.44
C ASP A 59 -3.66 18.57 -27.31
N ALA A 60 -4.66 18.19 -28.09
CA ALA A 60 -4.45 17.43 -29.32
C ALA A 60 -3.70 18.32 -30.33
N TRP A 61 -2.37 18.27 -30.31
CA TRP A 61 -1.54 18.81 -31.39
C TRP A 61 -1.79 17.99 -32.67
N PRO A 62 -1.97 18.61 -33.85
CA PRO A 62 -2.17 17.88 -35.09
C PRO A 62 -0.87 17.20 -35.54
N LEU A 63 -0.96 15.89 -35.78
CA LEU A 63 -0.14 15.03 -36.66
C LEU A 63 1.23 15.57 -37.11
N GLU A 64 2.25 15.37 -36.27
CA GLU A 64 3.64 15.19 -36.69
C GLU A 64 4.09 13.81 -36.19
N PHE A 65 4.64 12.97 -37.08
CA PHE A 65 4.89 11.57 -36.81
C PHE A 65 5.91 11.41 -35.69
N ARG A 66 5.51 10.91 -34.51
CA ARG A 66 6.43 10.57 -33.43
C ARG A 66 7.05 9.19 -33.68
N CYS A 67 8.35 9.06 -33.51
CA CYS A 67 8.99 7.75 -33.41
C CYS A 67 9.83 7.64 -32.14
N LEU A 68 9.87 6.43 -31.59
CA LEU A 68 10.67 6.06 -30.44
C LEU A 68 11.81 5.18 -30.94
N GLU A 69 13.04 5.66 -30.81
CA GLU A 69 14.25 4.92 -31.17
C GLU A 69 14.85 4.32 -29.90
N VAL A 70 14.84 2.98 -29.81
CA VAL A 70 15.34 2.25 -28.65
C VAL A 70 16.73 1.69 -28.96
N THR A 71 17.77 2.28 -28.37
CA THR A 71 19.18 1.87 -28.60
C THR A 71 19.87 1.43 -27.33
N PRO A 72 20.74 0.39 -27.39
CA PRO A 72 21.50 -0.05 -26.23
C PRO A 72 22.66 0.90 -25.91
N ILE A 73 22.91 1.18 -24.62
CA ILE A 73 24.10 1.91 -24.12
C ILE A 73 24.71 1.19 -22.91
N ARG A 74 25.82 0.45 -23.12
CA ARG A 74 26.54 -0.30 -22.07
C ARG A 74 25.64 -1.32 -21.34
N ARG A 75 25.39 -1.15 -20.03
CA ARG A 75 24.44 -1.96 -19.22
C ARG A 75 23.04 -1.32 -19.12
N HIS A 76 22.79 -0.26 -19.88
CA HIS A 76 21.54 0.50 -19.92
C HIS A 76 21.10 0.67 -21.39
N PHE A 77 20.04 1.44 -21.62
CA PHE A 77 19.56 1.81 -22.94
C PHE A 77 19.22 3.30 -22.99
N LEU A 78 19.20 3.85 -24.18
CA LEU A 78 18.67 5.18 -24.45
C LEU A 78 17.44 5.02 -25.36
N ALA A 79 16.30 5.47 -24.86
CA ALA A 79 15.07 5.58 -25.63
C ALA A 79 14.92 7.04 -26.07
N GLU A 80 15.30 7.34 -27.31
CA GLU A 80 15.24 8.69 -27.87
C GLU A 80 13.90 8.88 -28.58
N GLU A 81 13.07 9.80 -28.09
CA GLU A 81 11.85 10.22 -28.78
C GLU A 81 12.21 11.25 -29.85
N ARG A 82 11.81 11.01 -31.10
CA ARG A 82 12.05 11.89 -32.24
C ARG A 82 10.74 12.28 -32.91
N PHE A 83 10.68 13.52 -33.40
CA PHE A 83 9.55 14.07 -34.15
C PHE A 83 9.89 14.13 -35.65
N ILE A 84 9.07 13.53 -36.51
CA ILE A 84 9.25 13.48 -37.97
C ILE A 84 8.16 14.32 -38.63
N THR A 85 8.55 15.46 -39.18
CA THR A 85 7.63 16.49 -39.71
C THR A 85 7.22 16.26 -41.17
N TYR A 86 7.95 15.45 -41.96
CA TYR A 86 7.71 15.34 -43.42
C TYR A 86 7.47 13.91 -43.95
N PRO A 87 6.56 13.72 -44.92
CA PRO A 87 6.29 12.42 -45.56
C PRO A 87 7.49 11.82 -46.31
N ASN A 88 8.45 12.66 -46.72
CA ASN A 88 9.61 12.26 -47.53
C ASN A 88 10.79 11.66 -46.73
N GLY A 89 10.65 11.48 -45.41
CA GLY A 89 11.68 10.87 -44.57
C GLY A 89 12.83 11.80 -44.18
N THR A 90 12.64 13.12 -44.26
CA THR A 90 13.64 14.08 -43.79
C THR A 90 13.45 14.35 -42.30
N ASP A 91 14.37 13.86 -41.47
CA ASP A 91 14.39 14.07 -40.02
C ASP A 91 14.84 15.51 -39.68
N ILE A 92 14.01 16.28 -38.98
CA ILE A 92 14.49 17.48 -38.29
C ILE A 92 14.67 17.10 -36.81
N ARG A 93 15.92 17.14 -36.33
CA ARG A 93 16.25 16.95 -34.90
C ARG A 93 15.74 18.13 -34.08
N THR A 94 14.52 18.05 -33.59
CA THR A 94 14.10 18.80 -32.40
C THR A 94 14.14 17.81 -31.23
N VAL A 95 15.14 17.98 -30.36
CA VAL A 95 15.54 16.97 -29.37
C VAL A 95 14.73 17.14 -28.08
N ALA A 96 13.73 16.30 -27.86
CA ALA A 96 13.28 15.98 -26.51
C ALA A 96 14.06 14.72 -26.07
N LEU A 97 15.17 14.91 -25.35
CA LEU A 97 15.95 13.80 -24.80
C LEU A 97 15.25 13.28 -23.54
N ALA A 98 14.57 12.14 -23.66
CA ALA A 98 14.13 11.35 -22.52
C ALA A 98 15.21 10.31 -22.19
N TYR A 99 15.71 10.31 -20.96
CA TYR A 99 16.64 9.31 -20.45
C TYR A 99 15.84 8.27 -19.68
N GLY A 100 15.66 7.08 -20.25
CA GLY A 100 15.07 5.94 -19.56
C GLY A 100 16.12 5.19 -18.75
N HIS A 101 15.94 5.07 -17.44
CA HIS A 101 16.75 4.18 -16.61
C HIS A 101 15.96 2.91 -16.30
N PHE A 102 16.51 1.74 -16.60
CA PHE A 102 15.94 0.48 -16.12
C PHE A 102 16.10 0.39 -14.61
N SER A 103 15.03 0.06 -13.88
CA SER A 103 15.23 -0.60 -12.59
C SER A 103 15.38 -2.09 -12.87
N GLU A 104 16.32 -2.77 -12.22
CA GLU A 104 16.56 -4.23 -12.37
C GLU A 104 15.34 -5.11 -12.06
N GLN A 105 14.18 -4.54 -11.73
CA GLN A 105 13.05 -5.26 -11.15
C GLN A 105 11.99 -5.77 -12.13
N THR A 106 11.90 -5.30 -13.40
CA THR A 106 10.95 -5.84 -14.41
C THR A 106 11.27 -5.33 -15.82
N GLU A 107 11.52 -6.21 -16.79
CA GLU A 107 12.01 -5.88 -18.14
C GLU A 107 11.05 -4.97 -18.97
N ALA A 108 9.74 -4.94 -18.64
CA ALA A 108 8.71 -4.15 -19.31
C ALA A 108 8.25 -2.86 -18.58
N ILE A 109 8.86 -2.50 -17.43
CA ILE A 109 8.58 -1.24 -16.72
C ILE A 109 9.84 -0.39 -16.71
N TRP A 110 9.75 0.82 -17.26
CA TRP A 110 10.86 1.74 -17.45
C TRP A 110 10.61 3.02 -16.66
N ASN A 111 11.59 3.46 -15.88
CA ASN A 111 11.54 4.77 -15.25
C ASN A 111 12.09 5.79 -16.26
N LEU A 112 11.23 6.67 -16.76
CA LEU A 112 11.60 7.75 -17.66
C LEU A 112 11.95 9.00 -16.85
N VAL A 113 13.15 9.53 -17.07
CA VAL A 113 13.55 10.87 -16.66
C VAL A 113 13.62 11.72 -17.93
N SER A 114 12.68 12.64 -18.11
CA SER A 114 12.65 13.52 -19.29
C SER A 114 12.91 14.97 -18.91
N PHE A 115 13.73 15.64 -19.71
CA PHE A 115 13.92 17.10 -19.68
C PHE A 115 13.07 17.74 -20.76
N TRP A 116 12.17 18.65 -20.37
CA TRP A 116 11.34 19.42 -21.30
C TRP A 116 11.29 20.88 -20.81
N ASP A 117 11.61 21.84 -21.69
CA ASP A 117 11.65 23.28 -21.39
C ASP A 117 12.40 23.69 -20.10
N GLY A 118 13.43 22.94 -19.71
CA GLY A 118 14.27 23.24 -18.53
C GLY A 118 13.77 22.63 -17.21
N GLU A 119 12.63 21.92 -17.22
CA GLU A 119 12.10 21.21 -16.04
C GLU A 119 12.39 19.70 -16.10
N LEU A 120 12.74 19.13 -14.95
CA LEU A 120 12.94 17.69 -14.77
C LEU A 120 11.59 17.02 -14.49
N SER A 121 11.21 16.03 -15.31
CA SER A 121 10.00 15.23 -15.10
C SER A 121 10.33 13.76 -14.98
N GLU A 122 9.85 13.13 -13.91
CA GLU A 122 9.96 11.69 -13.68
C GLU A 122 8.62 10.99 -13.93
N GLY A 123 8.67 9.83 -14.57
CA GLY A 123 7.47 9.06 -14.86
C GLY A 123 7.74 7.57 -15.10
N ASN A 124 6.70 6.76 -15.01
CA ASN A 124 6.76 5.34 -15.34
C ASN A 124 6.26 5.12 -16.76
N SER A 125 7.00 4.38 -17.56
CA SER A 125 6.60 3.82 -18.85
C SER A 125 6.45 2.31 -18.71
N VAL A 126 5.36 1.75 -19.23
CA VAL A 126 5.08 0.31 -19.15
C VAL A 126 4.72 -0.18 -20.54
N ILE A 127 5.44 -1.19 -21.04
CA ILE A 127 4.98 -1.94 -22.21
C ILE A 127 3.89 -2.89 -21.75
N VAL A 128 2.66 -2.61 -22.17
CA VAL A 128 1.47 -3.30 -21.70
C VAL A 128 1.22 -4.56 -22.51
N GLN A 129 1.38 -4.46 -23.83
CA GLN A 129 1.30 -5.57 -24.78
C GLN A 129 2.16 -5.26 -26.00
N THR A 130 2.77 -6.28 -26.59
CA THR A 130 3.51 -6.17 -27.86
C THR A 130 3.65 -7.55 -28.47
N ASP A 131 3.74 -7.62 -29.79
CA ASP A 131 4.18 -8.82 -30.51
C ASP A 131 5.67 -8.76 -30.91
N PHE A 132 6.39 -7.72 -30.48
CA PHE A 132 7.80 -7.40 -30.75
C PHE A 132 8.12 -7.07 -32.23
N GLU A 133 7.43 -7.73 -33.16
CA GLU A 133 7.71 -7.70 -34.60
C GLU A 133 6.95 -6.63 -35.35
N ASN A 134 5.72 -6.28 -34.94
CA ASN A 134 4.85 -5.41 -35.74
C ASN A 134 4.25 -4.26 -34.95
N TRP A 135 3.82 -4.49 -33.70
CA TRP A 135 3.10 -3.51 -32.89
C TRP A 135 3.41 -3.59 -31.40
N SER A 136 3.16 -2.48 -30.70
CA SER A 136 3.31 -2.35 -29.26
C SER A 136 2.32 -1.36 -28.69
N ILE A 137 1.87 -1.60 -27.46
CA ILE A 137 1.04 -0.70 -26.66
C ILE A 137 1.82 -0.30 -25.42
N GLN A 138 2.11 1.00 -25.33
CA GLN A 138 2.90 1.57 -24.25
C GLN A 138 2.05 2.52 -23.41
N PHE A 139 2.06 2.32 -22.09
CA PHE A 139 1.47 3.22 -21.13
C PHE A 139 2.54 4.13 -20.52
N ILE A 140 2.24 5.43 -20.36
CA ILE A 140 3.11 6.39 -19.70
C ILE A 140 2.32 7.14 -18.62
N CYS A 141 2.88 7.22 -17.41
CA CYS A 141 2.37 8.05 -16.32
C CYS A 141 3.45 9.03 -15.87
N LYS A 142 3.18 10.34 -15.98
CA LYS A 142 4.03 11.41 -15.46
C LYS A 142 3.29 12.21 -14.39
N VAL A 143 4.00 12.60 -13.34
CA VAL A 143 3.47 13.46 -12.27
C VAL A 143 4.38 14.67 -12.16
N THR A 144 3.83 15.87 -12.29
CA THR A 144 4.52 17.15 -12.04
C THR A 144 3.93 17.82 -10.79
N GLU A 145 4.49 18.95 -10.36
CA GLU A 145 3.99 19.70 -9.19
C GLU A 145 2.52 20.14 -9.30
N HIS A 146 1.98 20.16 -10.53
CA HIS A 146 0.65 20.72 -10.81
C HIS A 146 -0.30 19.75 -11.51
N TYR A 147 0.21 18.70 -12.19
CA TYR A 147 -0.62 17.82 -13.02
C TYR A 147 -0.15 16.36 -13.01
N LYS A 148 -1.10 15.45 -13.24
CA LYS A 148 -0.84 14.04 -13.53
C LYS A 148 -1.28 13.74 -14.96
N TYR A 149 -0.39 13.16 -15.76
CA TYR A 149 -0.69 12.77 -17.13
C TYR A 149 -0.56 11.25 -17.30
N GLU A 150 -1.64 10.62 -17.78
CA GLU A 150 -1.69 9.19 -18.11
C GLU A 150 -2.01 9.04 -19.59
N THR A 151 -1.09 8.42 -20.35
CA THR A 151 -1.23 8.20 -21.79
C THR A 151 -1.01 6.75 -22.20
N MET A 152 -1.70 6.34 -23.26
CA MET A 152 -1.52 5.07 -23.94
C MET A 152 -1.15 5.32 -25.41
N PHE A 153 -0.06 4.72 -25.87
CA PHE A 153 0.42 4.81 -27.24
C PHE A 153 0.18 3.49 -27.96
N ILE A 154 -0.31 3.58 -29.21
CA ILE A 154 -0.23 2.48 -30.18
C ILE A 154 0.99 2.77 -31.05
N LEU A 155 1.96 1.86 -31.02
CA LEU A 155 3.22 1.93 -31.76
C LEU A 155 3.28 0.79 -32.77
N THR A 156 3.90 1.03 -33.93
CA THR A 156 4.13 0.00 -34.96
C THR A 156 5.54 0.09 -35.55
N ARG A 157 6.05 -1.01 -36.12
CA ARG A 157 7.34 -0.99 -36.83
C ARG A 157 7.26 -0.26 -38.17
N GLU A 158 6.09 -0.25 -38.78
CA GLU A 158 5.85 0.47 -40.03
C GLU A 158 5.25 1.85 -39.76
N ARG A 159 5.63 2.81 -40.59
CA ARG A 159 5.15 4.19 -40.50
C ARG A 159 3.65 4.32 -40.82
N ASN A 160 3.17 3.54 -41.78
CA ASN A 160 1.76 3.50 -42.18
C ASN A 160 1.24 2.09 -41.91
N ALA A 161 0.68 1.86 -40.72
CA ALA A 161 0.19 0.54 -40.33
C ALA A 161 -1.14 0.20 -41.01
N ASP A 162 -1.42 -1.10 -41.16
CA ASP A 162 -2.68 -1.62 -41.66
C ASP A 162 -3.88 -1.08 -40.83
N PRO A 163 -4.87 -0.44 -41.46
CA PRO A 163 -6.07 0.07 -40.78
C PRO A 163 -6.82 -0.99 -39.96
N ASP A 164 -6.84 -2.25 -40.41
CA ASP A 164 -7.54 -3.34 -39.70
C ASP A 164 -6.79 -3.74 -38.44
N LEU A 165 -5.45 -3.78 -38.50
CA LEU A 165 -4.60 -3.97 -37.32
C LEU A 165 -4.79 -2.83 -36.32
N LEU A 166 -4.81 -1.57 -36.79
CA LEU A 166 -5.04 -0.42 -35.92
C LEU A 166 -6.39 -0.52 -35.22
N ALA A 167 -7.47 -0.84 -35.95
CA ALA A 167 -8.80 -0.99 -35.37
C ALA A 167 -8.84 -2.04 -34.24
N LEU A 168 -8.12 -3.15 -34.40
CA LEU A 168 -7.98 -4.17 -33.35
C LEU A 168 -7.23 -3.66 -32.12
N LEU A 169 -6.10 -2.97 -32.32
CA LEU A 169 -5.29 -2.42 -31.23
C LEU A 169 -6.03 -1.32 -30.46
N GLU A 170 -6.88 -0.54 -31.12
CA GLU A 170 -7.75 0.43 -30.43
C GLU A 170 -8.75 -0.21 -29.48
N VAL A 171 -9.28 -1.38 -29.83
CA VAL A 171 -10.17 -2.13 -28.91
C VAL A 171 -9.39 -2.54 -27.66
N VAL A 172 -8.13 -2.94 -27.82
CA VAL A 172 -7.25 -3.27 -26.70
C VAL A 172 -7.02 -2.05 -25.81
N VAL A 173 -6.68 -0.88 -26.40
CA VAL A 173 -6.49 0.36 -25.63
C VAL A 173 -7.79 0.79 -24.90
N LYS A 174 -8.95 0.65 -25.55
CA LYS A 174 -10.26 0.91 -24.93
C LYS A 174 -10.52 0.01 -23.72
N ASN A 175 -10.09 -1.25 -23.76
CA ASN A 175 -10.24 -2.17 -22.62
C ASN A 175 -9.43 -1.75 -21.38
N TYR A 176 -8.37 -0.96 -21.55
CA TYR A 176 -7.63 -0.32 -20.44
C TYR A 176 -8.29 0.97 -19.93
N GLY A 177 -9.46 1.34 -20.46
CA GLY A 177 -10.23 2.52 -20.04
C GLY A 177 -9.76 3.83 -20.67
N PHE A 178 -9.22 3.76 -21.90
CA PHE A 178 -8.83 4.91 -22.72
C PHE A 178 -9.74 4.98 -23.95
N ALA A 179 -10.68 5.93 -23.98
CA ALA A 179 -11.64 6.08 -25.10
C ALA A 179 -11.09 6.97 -26.22
N ALA A 180 -11.47 6.68 -27.47
CA ALA A 180 -11.35 7.65 -28.55
C ALA A 180 -12.57 8.58 -28.48
N GLU A 181 -12.38 9.86 -28.21
CA GLU A 181 -13.43 10.84 -28.45
C GLU A 181 -12.97 11.89 -29.46
N ASN A 182 -13.60 11.85 -30.64
CA ASN A 182 -14.02 13.07 -31.31
C ASN A 182 -15.29 13.53 -30.58
N GLY A 183 -15.13 14.45 -29.64
CA GLY A 183 -16.23 14.96 -28.80
C GLY A 183 -15.74 16.17 -28.01
N SER A 184 -16.41 17.29 -28.19
CA SER A 184 -16.04 18.60 -27.69
C SER A 184 -15.92 18.68 -26.16
N ASN A 185 -14.74 19.12 -25.72
CA ASN A 185 -14.40 19.83 -24.49
C ASN A 185 -15.57 20.41 -23.67
N THR A 186 -15.60 20.17 -22.35
CA THR A 186 -16.30 21.08 -21.42
C THR A 186 -15.74 21.10 -19.99
N ILE A 187 -14.42 21.22 -19.79
CA ILE A 187 -13.90 21.66 -18.46
C ILE A 187 -12.81 22.75 -18.59
N MET A 188 -11.81 22.62 -19.48
CA MET A 188 -10.77 23.67 -19.61
C MET A 188 -11.11 24.81 -20.59
N ALA A 189 -12.00 24.55 -21.56
CA ALA A 189 -12.69 25.64 -22.24
C ALA A 189 -13.43 26.52 -21.22
N ASN A 190 -14.07 25.93 -20.21
CA ASN A 190 -14.71 26.69 -19.14
C ASN A 190 -13.72 27.39 -18.20
N TRP A 191 -12.44 27.02 -18.12
CA TRP A 191 -11.48 27.77 -17.29
C TRP A 191 -11.02 29.05 -17.99
N LYS A 192 -10.58 28.99 -19.25
CA LYS A 192 -10.24 30.19 -20.02
C LYS A 192 -11.47 31.04 -20.32
N TYR A 193 -12.64 30.43 -20.61
CA TYR A 193 -13.89 31.17 -20.78
C TYR A 193 -14.43 31.71 -19.45
N ALA A 194 -14.41 30.98 -18.34
CA ALA A 194 -14.88 31.52 -17.05
C ALA A 194 -13.93 32.60 -16.52
N VAL A 195 -12.60 32.46 -16.67
CA VAL A 195 -11.66 33.52 -16.32
C VAL A 195 -11.83 34.73 -17.25
N SER A 196 -12.06 34.52 -18.55
CA SER A 196 -12.35 35.62 -19.49
C SER A 196 -13.71 36.28 -19.24
N ILE A 197 -14.75 35.52 -18.87
CA ILE A 197 -16.08 36.01 -18.48
C ILE A 197 -16.01 36.69 -17.12
N PHE A 198 -15.18 36.22 -16.19
CA PHE A 198 -14.97 36.80 -14.87
C PHE A 198 -14.19 38.11 -14.98
N ILE A 199 -13.11 38.15 -15.78
CA ILE A 199 -12.37 39.37 -16.10
C ILE A 199 -13.25 40.33 -16.90
N ALA A 200 -14.01 39.87 -17.89
CA ALA A 200 -14.94 40.72 -18.65
C ALA A 200 -16.09 41.24 -17.78
N ALA A 201 -16.70 40.44 -16.91
CA ALA A 201 -17.77 40.88 -16.01
C ALA A 201 -17.25 41.78 -14.88
N PHE A 202 -16.03 41.55 -14.40
CA PHE A 202 -15.36 42.40 -13.42
C PHE A 202 -14.91 43.72 -14.05
N LEU A 203 -14.42 43.71 -15.29
CA LEU A 203 -14.12 44.92 -16.08
C LEU A 203 -15.41 45.66 -16.44
N ILE A 204 -16.47 44.99 -16.90
CA ILE A 204 -17.76 45.63 -17.22
C ILE A 204 -18.39 46.24 -15.97
N SER A 205 -18.33 45.58 -14.81
CA SER A 205 -18.85 46.13 -13.55
C SER A 205 -17.96 47.24 -12.95
N SER A 206 -16.65 47.17 -13.13
CA SER A 206 -15.69 48.19 -12.65
C SER A 206 -15.55 49.39 -13.58
N PHE A 207 -15.85 49.26 -14.88
CA PHE A 207 -15.82 50.36 -15.86
C PHE A 207 -17.20 50.96 -16.16
N CYS A 208 -18.30 50.36 -15.70
CA CYS A 208 -19.65 50.94 -15.81
C CYS A 208 -19.86 52.20 -14.95
N SER A 209 -18.88 52.59 -14.12
CA SER A 209 -18.88 53.89 -13.42
C SER A 209 -18.21 55.03 -14.20
N SER A 210 -17.61 54.78 -15.38
CA SER A 210 -17.01 55.82 -16.22
C SER A 210 -17.35 55.60 -17.70
N GLY A 211 -18.44 56.23 -18.15
CA GLY A 211 -19.20 55.94 -19.37
C GLY A 211 -18.54 56.14 -20.75
N CYS A 212 -17.22 56.02 -20.90
CA CYS A 212 -16.54 56.18 -22.20
C CYS A 212 -15.97 54.88 -22.81
N ALA A 213 -15.75 53.81 -22.04
CA ALA A 213 -15.11 52.59 -22.55
C ALA A 213 -16.10 51.54 -23.12
N ALA A 214 -17.39 51.64 -22.80
CA ALA A 214 -18.39 50.61 -23.12
C ALA A 214 -18.81 50.59 -24.60
N SER A 215 -18.71 51.71 -25.33
CA SER A 215 -19.15 51.79 -26.73
C SER A 215 -18.19 51.10 -27.70
N VAL A 216 -16.88 51.16 -27.44
CA VAL A 216 -15.85 50.56 -28.30
C VAL A 216 -15.81 49.04 -28.17
N LEU A 217 -16.01 48.51 -26.96
CA LEU A 217 -16.03 47.06 -26.70
C LEU A 217 -17.30 46.38 -27.23
N LYS A 218 -18.45 47.06 -27.16
CA LYS A 218 -19.72 46.54 -27.69
C LYS A 218 -19.70 46.42 -29.23
N GLN A 219 -19.11 47.39 -29.91
CA GLN A 219 -19.08 47.43 -31.38
C GLN A 219 -18.14 46.36 -32.00
N ARG A 220 -17.11 45.90 -31.27
CA ARG A 220 -16.23 44.81 -31.74
C ARG A 220 -16.78 43.42 -31.42
N PHE A 221 -17.54 43.27 -30.34
CA PHE A 221 -18.19 41.99 -29.98
C PHE A 221 -19.30 41.60 -30.98
N GLU A 222 -20.04 42.57 -31.54
CA GLU A 222 -21.11 42.30 -32.51
C GLU A 222 -20.59 41.87 -33.90
N ASN A 223 -19.30 42.07 -34.20
CA ASN A 223 -18.67 41.72 -35.49
C ASN A 223 -17.88 40.40 -35.48
N ASN A 224 -17.94 39.59 -34.40
CA ASN A 224 -17.26 38.29 -34.30
C ASN A 224 -15.72 38.30 -34.48
N ASP A 225 -15.05 39.44 -34.26
CA ASP A 225 -13.58 39.47 -34.19
C ASP A 225 -13.12 39.03 -32.79
N PHE A 226 -12.51 37.85 -32.71
CA PHE A 226 -11.99 37.27 -31.46
C PHE A 226 -10.83 38.12 -30.91
N ILE A 227 -10.97 38.60 -29.68
CA ILE A 227 -9.90 39.31 -28.96
C ILE A 227 -8.98 38.27 -28.30
N TYR A 228 -7.74 38.19 -28.77
CA TYR A 228 -6.69 37.40 -28.13
C TYR A 228 -5.95 38.26 -27.10
N ILE A 229 -5.83 37.78 -25.87
CA ILE A 229 -4.96 38.39 -24.85
C ILE A 229 -3.71 37.53 -24.77
N GLY A 230 -2.61 38.01 -25.37
CA GLY A 230 -1.30 37.38 -25.27
C GLY A 230 -0.61 37.69 -23.93
N ASN A 231 0.44 36.92 -23.62
CA ASN A 231 1.24 36.95 -22.39
C ASN A 231 1.31 38.31 -21.67
N MET A 232 1.00 38.29 -20.36
CA MET A 232 1.39 39.37 -19.46
C MET A 232 2.88 39.26 -19.14
N SER A 233 3.72 40.11 -19.74
CA SER A 233 5.04 40.41 -19.17
C SER A 233 4.92 41.63 -18.26
N SER A 234 5.47 41.55 -17.05
CA SER A 234 5.61 42.70 -16.17
C SER A 234 6.95 43.38 -16.42
N ASP A 235 7.08 44.13 -17.52
CA ASP A 235 8.23 45.03 -17.66
C ASP A 235 7.97 46.29 -16.84
N SER A 236 8.64 46.39 -15.69
CA SER A 236 8.64 47.61 -14.88
C SER A 236 9.59 48.63 -15.51
N VAL A 237 9.07 49.55 -16.31
CA VAL A 237 9.81 50.77 -16.67
C VAL A 237 9.55 51.81 -15.58
N GLU A 238 10.56 52.08 -14.75
CA GLU A 238 10.53 53.20 -13.81
C GLU A 238 10.61 54.51 -14.59
N ASN A 239 9.52 55.28 -14.61
CA ASN A 239 9.60 56.70 -14.94
C ASN A 239 10.04 57.50 -13.69
N LYS A 240 10.77 58.60 -13.93
CA LYS A 240 11.45 59.48 -12.95
C LYS A 240 10.59 60.10 -11.82
N ALA A 241 9.34 59.67 -11.64
CA ALA A 241 8.45 60.08 -10.55
C ALA A 241 7.98 58.90 -9.65
N GLY A 242 8.55 57.69 -9.78
CA GLY A 242 8.29 56.59 -8.85
C GLY A 242 6.88 56.00 -8.92
N THR A 243 6.22 56.06 -10.08
CA THR A 243 4.88 55.47 -10.30
C THR A 243 5.02 54.23 -11.19
N LYS A 244 4.49 53.07 -10.76
CA LYS A 244 4.40 51.86 -11.59
C LYS A 244 3.08 51.89 -12.38
N SER A 245 3.16 51.82 -13.70
CA SER A 245 1.99 51.67 -14.59
C SER A 245 1.93 50.25 -15.15
N LEU A 246 0.72 49.68 -15.25
CA LEU A 246 0.48 48.42 -15.94
C LEU A 246 -0.03 48.72 -17.35
N SER A 247 0.67 48.24 -18.37
CA SER A 247 0.27 48.40 -19.78
C SER A 247 -0.23 47.06 -20.32
N LEU A 248 -1.40 47.06 -20.96
CA LEU A 248 -1.98 45.88 -21.62
C LEU A 248 -1.87 46.02 -23.14
N TYR A 249 -1.33 44.99 -23.79
CA TYR A 249 -1.21 44.92 -25.24
C TYR A 249 -2.17 43.87 -25.79
N LEU A 250 -2.89 44.21 -26.87
CA LEU A 250 -3.77 43.31 -27.59
C LEU A 250 -3.21 43.10 -28.99
N SER A 251 -2.99 41.85 -29.39
CA SER A 251 -2.63 41.48 -30.77
C SER A 251 -3.61 40.46 -31.32
N GLY A 252 -4.01 40.64 -32.57
CA GLY A 252 -4.85 39.71 -33.33
C GLY A 252 -4.02 38.84 -34.27
N PRO A 253 -4.59 37.75 -34.83
CA PRO A 253 -3.81 36.71 -35.51
C PRO A 253 -3.09 37.15 -36.79
N ASN A 254 -3.46 38.27 -37.41
CA ASN A 254 -2.96 38.67 -38.74
C ASN A 254 -2.57 40.15 -38.91
N ASP A 255 -2.43 40.96 -37.85
CA ASP A 255 -1.99 42.35 -38.01
C ASP A 255 -0.94 42.77 -36.96
N ARG A 256 0.26 43.17 -37.42
CA ARG A 256 1.35 43.74 -36.60
C ARG A 256 1.10 45.22 -36.30
N LYS A 257 -0.01 45.57 -35.65
CA LYS A 257 -0.20 46.90 -35.08
C LYS A 257 -0.59 46.81 -33.61
N GLU A 258 0.38 47.09 -32.75
CA GLU A 258 0.19 47.31 -31.32
C GLU A 258 -0.68 48.55 -31.10
N THR A 259 -1.77 48.42 -30.36
CA THR A 259 -2.53 49.58 -29.88
C THR A 259 -2.43 49.62 -28.36
N GLN A 260 -1.82 50.68 -27.83
CA GLN A 260 -1.58 50.87 -26.40
C GLN A 260 -2.82 51.51 -25.76
N ILE A 261 -3.41 50.88 -24.75
CA ILE A 261 -4.48 51.49 -23.94
C ILE A 261 -3.86 51.89 -22.59
N ALA A 262 -3.63 53.19 -22.39
CA ALA A 262 -3.14 53.72 -21.13
C ALA A 262 -4.33 54.07 -20.21
N ALA A 263 -4.50 53.33 -19.11
CA ALA A 263 -5.39 53.70 -18.02
C ALA A 263 -4.54 54.12 -16.81
N ALA A 264 -4.57 55.40 -16.46
CA ALA A 264 -3.82 55.94 -15.33
C ALA A 264 -4.73 56.05 -14.10
N HIS A 265 -4.52 55.20 -13.09
CA HIS A 265 -5.03 55.45 -11.73
C HIS A 265 -3.97 55.14 -10.66
N GLN A 266 -3.85 56.06 -9.71
CA GLN A 266 -2.83 56.07 -8.66
C GLN A 266 -3.30 55.28 -7.43
N CYS A 267 -2.68 54.13 -7.15
CA CYS A 267 -2.74 53.47 -5.84
C CYS A 267 -1.31 53.16 -5.36
N ARG A 268 -0.99 53.51 -4.11
CA ARG A 268 0.38 53.62 -3.59
C ARG A 268 1.03 52.30 -3.12
N SER A 269 0.34 51.16 -3.07
CA SER A 269 0.99 49.85 -2.89
C SER A 269 0.05 48.69 -3.25
N LEU A 270 0.63 47.55 -3.65
CA LEU A 270 -0.08 46.30 -3.98
C LEU A 270 -0.75 45.67 -2.74
N GLU A 271 -0.17 45.88 -1.55
CA GLU A 271 -0.70 45.41 -0.26
C GLU A 271 -2.04 46.05 0.10
N GLY A 272 -2.25 47.34 -0.22
CA GLY A 272 -3.51 48.04 0.09
C GLY A 272 -4.72 47.46 -0.64
N THR A 273 -4.51 46.94 -1.86
CA THR A 273 -5.56 46.32 -2.66
C THR A 273 -5.95 44.94 -2.12
N LEU A 274 -4.98 44.16 -1.60
CA LEU A 274 -5.23 42.82 -1.03
C LEU A 274 -5.91 42.88 0.34
N LEU A 275 -5.55 43.86 1.18
CA LEU A 275 -6.17 44.06 2.51
C LEU A 275 -7.64 44.51 2.43
N TYR A 276 -8.02 45.26 1.39
CA TYR A 276 -9.41 45.62 1.14
C TYR A 276 -10.25 44.40 0.70
N ILE A 277 -9.66 43.49 -0.08
CA ILE A 277 -10.30 42.23 -0.52
C ILE A 277 -10.52 41.28 0.66
N LEU A 278 -9.54 41.15 1.57
CA LEU A 278 -9.63 40.25 2.72
C LEU A 278 -10.60 40.73 3.81
N ASN A 279 -10.76 42.04 4.01
CA ASN A 279 -11.70 42.58 5.02
C ASN A 279 -13.18 42.53 4.59
N THR A 280 -13.46 42.30 3.31
CA THR A 280 -14.85 42.32 2.80
C THR A 280 -15.49 40.93 2.76
N VAL A 281 -14.72 39.86 3.02
CA VAL A 281 -15.21 38.47 2.98
C VAL A 281 -14.80 37.73 4.26
N GLN A 282 -15.74 37.49 5.18
CA GLN A 282 -15.50 36.67 6.35
C GLN A 282 -15.38 35.19 5.95
N PHE A 283 -14.16 34.66 5.94
CA PHE A 283 -13.88 33.23 5.92
C PHE A 283 -13.33 32.80 7.28
N GLU A 284 -13.91 31.78 7.89
CA GLU A 284 -13.26 31.02 8.96
C GLU A 284 -12.26 30.04 8.30
N GLU A 285 -10.98 30.23 8.63
CA GLU A 285 -9.81 29.43 8.27
C GLU A 285 -9.49 29.19 6.77
N VAL A 286 -8.58 30.00 6.24
CA VAL A 286 -7.75 29.64 5.06
C VAL A 286 -6.28 29.92 5.39
N LYS A 287 -5.42 28.89 5.34
CA LYS A 287 -3.96 29.06 5.35
C LYS A 287 -3.50 29.36 3.91
N LEU A 288 -3.18 30.61 3.62
CA LEU A 288 -2.55 31.02 2.36
C LEU A 288 -1.01 31.05 2.57
N ALA A 289 -0.26 30.28 1.78
CA ALA A 289 1.19 30.45 1.67
C ALA A 289 1.49 31.38 0.49
N ILE A 290 2.12 32.53 0.75
CA ILE A 290 2.61 33.44 -0.29
C ILE A 290 4.12 33.21 -0.38
N HIS A 291 4.59 32.67 -1.51
CA HIS A 291 6.02 32.58 -1.79
C HIS A 291 6.51 33.92 -2.34
N GLY A 292 7.24 34.65 -1.51
CA GLY A 292 8.02 35.82 -1.87
C GLY A 292 9.46 35.66 -1.37
N LEU A 293 10.39 35.96 -2.27
CA LEU A 293 11.86 35.89 -2.19
C LEU A 293 12.50 36.13 -0.80
N GLY A 294 13.28 35.14 -0.32
CA GLY A 294 14.49 35.33 0.50
C GLY A 294 14.36 35.43 2.03
N GLU A 295 14.90 34.40 2.73
CA GLU A 295 15.29 34.32 4.16
C GLU A 295 14.18 34.21 5.26
N PRO A 296 14.47 33.60 6.44
CA PRO A 296 13.50 32.80 7.22
C PRO A 296 12.96 33.50 8.49
N PHE A 297 11.71 33.23 8.89
CA PHE A 297 11.31 32.63 10.21
C PHE A 297 9.84 32.82 10.69
N TRP A 298 9.42 31.86 11.52
CA TRP A 298 8.39 31.80 12.61
C TRP A 298 6.89 32.05 12.32
N THR A 299 6.05 31.10 12.72
CA THR A 299 4.66 31.38 13.18
C THR A 299 4.32 30.60 14.46
N ALA A 300 3.76 31.32 15.43
CA ALA A 300 3.16 30.83 16.66
C ALA A 300 1.67 30.51 16.43
N GLY A 301 1.13 29.49 17.11
CA GLY A 301 -0.30 29.15 17.08
C GLY A 301 -0.95 29.37 18.45
N VAL A 302 -2.10 30.03 18.46
CA VAL A 302 -2.98 30.25 19.63
C VAL A 302 -4.23 29.37 19.49
N TYR A 303 -4.65 28.77 20.61
CA TYR A 303 -5.80 27.91 20.87
C TYR A 303 -7.13 28.67 20.96
N ASP A 304 -8.26 28.06 20.54
CA ASP A 304 -9.56 27.85 21.24
C ASP A 304 -10.59 27.28 20.24
N GLY A 305 -11.57 26.41 20.51
CA GLY A 305 -12.08 25.76 21.71
C GLY A 305 -13.57 25.43 21.51
N ASN A 306 -13.98 24.16 21.71
CA ASN A 306 -15.22 23.83 22.42
C ASN A 306 -15.41 22.33 22.72
N LEU A 307 -15.81 22.11 23.98
CA LEU A 307 -15.94 20.86 24.73
C LEU A 307 -17.31 20.18 24.62
N ARG A 308 -17.32 18.84 24.85
CA ARG A 308 -18.15 18.04 25.80
C ARG A 308 -18.14 16.57 25.33
N SER A 309 -17.78 15.54 26.09
CA SER A 309 -17.93 15.28 27.53
C SER A 309 -16.88 14.26 28.01
N PHE A 310 -16.19 14.55 29.11
CA PHE A 310 -15.27 13.64 29.81
C PHE A 310 -15.97 13.09 31.07
N VAL A 311 -16.01 11.76 31.22
CA VAL A 311 -16.28 11.10 32.50
C VAL A 311 -14.95 10.90 33.22
N TRP A 312 -14.88 11.38 34.45
CA TRP A 312 -13.73 11.29 35.34
C TRP A 312 -13.55 9.87 35.90
N LEU A 313 -12.34 9.33 35.76
CA LEU A 313 -11.75 8.41 36.73
C LEU A 313 -10.26 8.76 36.88
N THR A 314 -9.92 9.30 38.03
CA THR A 314 -8.56 9.63 38.50
C THR A 314 -7.84 8.41 39.05
N ASN A 315 -6.59 8.19 38.64
CA ASN A 315 -5.43 8.42 39.52
C ASN A 315 -4.09 8.14 38.80
N ASN A 316 -3.20 9.13 38.87
CA ASN A 316 -1.74 9.09 38.68
C ASN A 316 -1.14 8.46 37.40
N ARG A 317 -1.04 9.24 36.31
CA ARG A 317 -0.08 9.06 35.19
C ARG A 317 0.09 10.39 34.44
N GLU A 318 0.81 11.37 34.99
CA GLU A 318 1.00 12.69 34.34
C GLU A 318 2.09 12.74 33.26
N VAL A 319 2.82 11.65 32.97
CA VAL A 319 3.86 11.65 31.90
C VAL A 319 3.37 11.01 30.59
N ASN A 320 2.13 10.50 30.53
CA ASN A 320 1.69 9.58 29.46
C ASN A 320 0.71 10.20 28.42
N ARG A 321 0.43 11.51 28.49
CA ARG A 321 -0.53 12.15 27.56
C ARG A 321 0.12 12.68 26.27
N ASP A 322 1.38 13.11 26.31
CA ASP A 322 1.99 13.82 25.18
C ASP A 322 2.51 12.88 24.07
N PHE A 323 2.95 11.66 24.43
CA PHE A 323 3.42 10.66 23.46
C PHE A 323 2.31 10.06 22.60
N ILE A 324 1.08 10.00 23.13
CA ILE A 324 -0.07 9.34 22.49
C ILE A 324 -0.91 10.33 21.67
N ARG A 325 -0.87 11.63 21.99
CA ARG A 325 -1.67 12.67 21.30
C ARG A 325 -0.95 13.42 20.18
N GLY A 326 0.35 13.21 20.02
CA GLY A 326 1.14 13.80 18.95
C GLY A 326 1.23 15.33 18.99
N GLU A 327 1.15 15.93 20.18
CA GLU A 327 1.16 17.38 20.39
C GLU A 327 2.56 17.96 20.70
N SER A 328 3.62 17.12 20.76
CA SER A 328 4.99 17.60 21.00
C SER A 328 5.77 17.81 19.69
N ARG A 329 6.39 18.99 19.53
CA ARG A 329 7.32 19.29 18.42
C ARG A 329 8.45 18.24 18.36
N CYS A 330 8.62 17.57 17.21
CA CYS A 330 9.62 16.52 16.95
C CYS A 330 11.10 16.91 17.15
N SER A 331 11.42 18.16 17.46
CA SER A 331 12.81 18.64 17.42
C SER A 331 13.69 18.04 18.52
N GLU A 332 13.15 17.43 19.58
CA GLU A 332 13.94 16.97 20.75
C GLU A 332 13.63 15.56 21.33
N ALA A 333 12.64 14.80 20.82
CA ALA A 333 12.24 13.54 21.47
C ALA A 333 12.97 12.28 20.93
N ASN A 334 13.21 11.31 21.82
CA ASN A 334 13.72 9.96 21.53
C ASN A 334 12.77 9.18 20.61
N THR A 335 13.33 8.33 19.74
CA THR A 335 12.57 7.55 18.74
C THR A 335 12.58 6.05 19.06
N LEU A 336 11.42 5.40 19.08
CA LEU A 336 11.34 3.93 19.00
C LEU A 336 11.27 3.50 17.55
N MET A 337 12.06 2.50 17.16
CA MET A 337 11.99 1.91 15.83
C MET A 337 11.27 0.57 15.82
N GLY A 338 10.21 0.46 15.03
CA GLY A 338 9.52 -0.81 14.78
C GLY A 338 9.79 -1.30 13.37
N LEU A 339 10.12 -2.58 13.19
CA LEU A 339 10.39 -3.21 11.89
C LEU A 339 9.51 -4.43 11.70
N THR A 340 8.98 -4.64 10.49
CA THR A 340 8.26 -5.88 10.12
C THR A 340 8.92 -6.59 8.95
N VAL A 341 9.30 -7.85 9.15
CA VAL A 341 9.93 -8.71 8.13
C VAL A 341 8.88 -9.65 7.54
N GLN A 342 8.06 -9.10 6.66
CA GLN A 342 7.00 -9.78 5.90
C GLN A 342 6.96 -9.19 4.49
N GLY A 343 6.22 -9.78 3.53
CA GLY A 343 6.11 -9.32 2.13
C GLY A 343 5.74 -7.83 1.91
N SER A 344 5.41 -7.11 2.97
CA SER A 344 5.55 -5.65 3.10
C SER A 344 6.43 -5.31 4.30
N LEU A 345 7.48 -4.52 4.07
CA LEU A 345 8.39 -4.02 5.10
C LEU A 345 7.99 -2.61 5.48
N SER A 346 7.69 -2.39 6.76
CA SER A 346 7.41 -1.07 7.32
C SER A 346 8.41 -0.74 8.43
N ALA A 347 8.91 0.49 8.45
CA ALA A 347 9.72 1.01 9.55
C ALA A 347 9.01 2.22 10.20
N TYR A 348 8.92 2.21 11.54
CA TYR A 348 8.21 3.23 12.33
C TYR A 348 9.17 3.99 13.19
N GLY A 349 9.07 5.33 13.20
CA GLY A 349 9.67 6.17 14.24
C GLY A 349 8.58 6.78 15.11
N LEU A 350 8.58 6.52 16.41
CA LEU A 350 7.70 7.21 17.37
C LEU A 350 8.41 8.41 17.97
N CYS A 351 8.12 9.61 17.47
CA CYS A 351 8.61 10.88 18.02
C CYS A 351 7.49 11.93 17.92
N GLY A 352 6.38 11.78 18.66
CA GLY A 352 5.22 12.69 18.59
C GLY A 352 4.48 12.74 17.24
N THR A 353 5.07 12.33 16.12
CA THR A 353 4.45 12.20 14.80
C THR A 353 4.82 10.87 14.16
N ARG A 354 3.88 10.33 13.39
CA ARG A 354 3.97 9.01 12.74
C ARG A 354 4.71 9.15 11.41
N THR A 355 5.93 8.62 11.32
CA THR A 355 6.69 8.52 10.05
C THR A 355 6.76 7.07 9.62
N GLU A 356 6.33 6.79 8.38
CA GLU A 356 6.29 5.44 7.80
C GLU A 356 7.09 5.41 6.51
N SER A 357 7.89 4.35 6.35
CA SER A 357 8.42 3.94 5.06
C SER A 357 8.01 2.49 4.80
N GLY A 358 7.57 2.22 3.57
CA GLY A 358 7.01 0.93 3.17
C GLY A 358 7.54 0.44 1.83
N LEU A 359 7.95 -0.83 1.72
CA LEU A 359 8.21 -1.48 0.42
C LEU A 359 7.57 -2.87 0.35
N ARG A 360 7.00 -3.18 -0.82
CA ARG A 360 6.64 -4.56 -1.20
C ARG A 360 7.78 -5.17 -1.99
N TYR A 361 8.04 -6.46 -1.78
CA TYR A 361 9.06 -7.20 -2.52
C TYR A 361 8.58 -8.59 -2.91
N ILE A 362 9.09 -9.10 -4.03
CA ILE A 362 8.90 -10.49 -4.47
C ILE A 362 10.21 -11.24 -4.18
N SER A 363 10.20 -12.12 -3.18
CA SER A 363 11.37 -12.92 -2.79
C SER A 363 11.24 -14.40 -3.10
N ASN A 364 10.10 -14.84 -3.63
CA ASN A 364 9.86 -16.26 -3.87
C ASN A 364 10.90 -16.81 -4.87
N VAL A 365 11.48 -17.96 -4.54
CA VAL A 365 12.46 -18.67 -5.36
C VAL A 365 11.99 -20.11 -5.61
N PRO A 366 12.33 -20.70 -6.77
CA PRO A 366 11.93 -22.06 -7.09
C PRO A 366 12.36 -23.08 -6.02
N SER A 367 11.45 -24.02 -5.72
CA SER A 367 11.75 -25.13 -4.82
C SER A 367 12.14 -26.39 -5.57
N GLU A 368 13.07 -27.14 -4.98
CA GLU A 368 13.39 -28.50 -5.40
C GLU A 368 12.20 -29.46 -5.29
N CYS A 369 11.20 -29.11 -4.48
CA CYS A 369 9.96 -29.87 -4.31
C CYS A 369 8.85 -29.43 -5.29
N GLY A 370 9.16 -28.60 -6.30
CA GLY A 370 8.16 -28.10 -7.24
C GLY A 370 7.09 -27.26 -6.53
N THR A 371 5.82 -27.52 -6.82
CA THR A 371 4.65 -26.84 -6.23
C THR A 371 4.49 -27.08 -4.74
N GLU A 372 5.08 -28.15 -4.21
CA GLU A 372 4.98 -28.51 -2.79
C GLU A 372 5.99 -27.78 -1.90
N GLY A 373 6.90 -26.99 -2.48
CA GLY A 373 7.87 -26.23 -1.71
C GLY A 373 7.70 -24.74 -1.88
N ASN A 374 7.92 -23.99 -0.79
CA ASN A 374 7.80 -22.54 -0.80
C ASN A 374 9.01 -21.93 -0.10
N LYS A 375 9.83 -21.22 -0.88
CA LYS A 375 11.07 -20.63 -0.40
C LYS A 375 11.18 -19.16 -0.77
N GLN A 376 11.87 -18.40 0.06
CA GLN A 376 12.17 -16.99 -0.17
C GLN A 376 13.67 -16.68 -0.04
N ASP A 377 14.14 -15.75 -0.87
CA ASP A 377 15.53 -15.28 -0.91
C ASP A 377 15.84 -14.38 0.30
N VAL A 378 16.72 -14.86 1.19
CA VAL A 378 17.11 -14.18 2.43
C VAL A 378 17.91 -12.89 2.18
N PRO A 379 18.96 -12.88 1.33
CA PRO A 379 19.62 -11.65 0.89
C PRO A 379 18.66 -10.57 0.40
N LYS A 380 17.66 -10.93 -0.43
CA LYS A 380 16.67 -9.99 -0.96
C LYS A 380 15.74 -9.44 0.12
N ILE A 381 15.34 -10.27 1.09
CA ILE A 381 14.56 -9.81 2.25
C ILE A 381 15.37 -8.78 3.04
N CYS A 382 16.61 -9.11 3.42
CA CYS A 382 17.44 -8.25 4.25
C CYS A 382 17.84 -6.94 3.56
N SER A 383 18.15 -6.98 2.26
CA SER A 383 18.45 -5.79 1.47
C SER A 383 17.22 -4.88 1.32
N THR A 384 16.01 -5.47 1.24
CA THR A 384 14.77 -4.69 1.25
C THR A 384 14.54 -4.04 2.61
N VAL A 385 14.78 -4.74 3.72
CA VAL A 385 14.72 -4.15 5.08
C VAL A 385 15.62 -2.93 5.15
N HIS A 386 16.88 -3.11 4.76
CA HIS A 386 17.85 -2.03 4.73
C HIS A 386 17.37 -0.85 3.86
N SER A 387 16.83 -1.13 2.68
CA SER A 387 16.30 -0.10 1.75
C SER A 387 15.06 0.63 2.27
N VAL A 388 14.26 0.00 3.14
CA VAL A 388 13.13 0.67 3.81
C VAL A 388 13.63 1.61 4.89
N VAL A 389 14.61 1.18 5.66
CA VAL A 389 15.18 1.97 6.76
C VAL A 389 15.94 3.18 6.21
N THR A 390 16.66 3.06 5.09
CA THR A 390 17.36 4.20 4.44
C THR A 390 16.43 5.31 3.95
N ARG A 391 15.13 5.01 3.74
CA ARG A 391 14.13 6.01 3.37
C ARG A 391 13.64 6.84 4.56
N LEU A 392 13.93 6.41 5.79
CA LEU A 392 13.63 7.21 6.96
C LEU A 392 14.60 8.39 7.07
N PRO A 393 14.14 9.57 7.51
CA PRO A 393 15.02 10.71 7.77
C PRO A 393 16.20 10.33 8.68
N ARG A 394 17.42 10.67 8.24
CA ARG A 394 18.65 10.37 9.00
C ARG A 394 18.62 10.91 10.43
N GLU A 395 18.01 12.08 10.64
CA GLU A 395 17.87 12.67 11.97
C GLU A 395 16.96 11.87 12.91
N LEU A 396 15.98 11.14 12.38
CA LEU A 396 15.17 10.21 13.18
C LEU A 396 15.95 8.95 13.53
N LEU A 397 16.71 8.40 12.57
CA LEU A 397 17.52 7.20 12.77
C LEU A 397 18.60 7.38 13.85
N LYS A 398 19.25 8.54 13.91
CA LYS A 398 20.23 8.89 14.97
C LYS A 398 19.62 8.90 16.39
N ARG A 399 18.30 9.09 16.49
CA ARG A 399 17.57 9.20 17.75
C ARG A 399 16.87 7.91 18.16
N VAL A 400 17.11 6.82 17.42
CA VAL A 400 16.54 5.51 17.76
C VAL A 400 17.18 5.05 19.07
N VAL A 401 16.35 4.86 20.09
CA VAL A 401 16.77 4.41 21.43
C VAL A 401 16.44 2.95 21.69
N TYR A 402 15.59 2.33 20.89
CA TYR A 402 15.27 0.91 20.95
C TYR A 402 14.68 0.43 19.62
N ILE A 403 15.01 -0.80 19.22
CA ILE A 403 14.47 -1.44 18.02
C ILE A 403 13.58 -2.63 18.41
N GLY A 404 12.32 -2.61 18.00
CA GLY A 404 11.41 -3.76 17.99
C GLY A 404 11.32 -4.36 16.59
N VAL A 405 11.33 -5.68 16.50
CA VAL A 405 11.26 -6.42 15.23
C VAL A 405 10.13 -7.45 15.31
N CYS A 406 9.30 -7.54 14.29
CA CYS A 406 8.36 -8.64 14.08
C CYS A 406 8.48 -9.21 12.66
N GLY A 407 7.86 -10.36 12.38
CA GLY A 407 7.86 -10.92 11.02
C GLY A 407 6.98 -12.13 10.87
N GLN A 408 7.00 -12.71 9.66
CA GLN A 408 6.22 -13.90 9.35
C GLN A 408 6.62 -15.08 10.26
N MET A 409 5.63 -15.72 10.87
CA MET A 409 5.83 -16.85 11.79
C MET A 409 6.06 -18.18 11.05
N HIS A 410 6.33 -19.24 11.81
CA HIS A 410 6.50 -20.65 11.40
C HIS A 410 7.73 -20.99 10.58
N GLY A 411 8.16 -20.12 9.67
CA GLY A 411 9.27 -20.39 8.74
C GLY A 411 10.64 -20.55 9.41
N ILE A 412 11.60 -21.07 8.65
CA ILE A 412 12.95 -21.37 9.13
C ILE A 412 14.03 -20.96 8.11
N VAL A 413 15.07 -20.29 8.61
CA VAL A 413 16.32 -19.97 7.90
C VAL A 413 17.45 -20.70 8.59
N PHE A 414 18.40 -21.24 7.82
CA PHE A 414 19.64 -21.83 8.34
C PHE A 414 20.84 -20.94 7.99
N TRP A 415 21.83 -20.86 8.88
CA TRP A 415 23.09 -20.19 8.58
C TRP A 415 24.26 -20.82 9.34
N LYS A 416 25.47 -20.40 8.96
CA LYS A 416 26.72 -20.84 9.59
C LYS A 416 27.24 -19.77 10.56
N SER A 417 27.50 -20.12 11.81
CA SER A 417 28.08 -19.20 12.80
C SER A 417 29.41 -18.62 12.27
N GLY A 418 29.61 -17.32 12.49
CA GLY A 418 30.76 -16.55 12.01
C GLY A 418 30.82 -16.32 10.49
N GLN A 419 29.89 -16.89 9.70
CA GLN A 419 29.84 -16.74 8.23
C GLN A 419 28.45 -16.38 7.71
N GLY A 420 27.45 -16.26 8.58
CA GLY A 420 26.06 -16.03 8.21
C GLY A 420 25.82 -14.67 7.55
N TRP A 421 26.63 -13.68 7.89
CA TRP A 421 26.60 -12.34 7.33
C TRP A 421 28.01 -11.75 7.25
N GLU A 422 28.15 -10.70 6.44
CA GLU A 422 29.32 -9.84 6.48
C GLU A 422 28.91 -8.37 6.53
N ARG A 423 29.87 -7.52 6.90
CA ARG A 423 29.67 -6.08 6.90
C ARG A 423 30.26 -5.47 5.64
N ASN A 424 29.53 -4.52 5.07
CA ASN A 424 29.97 -3.69 3.96
C ASN A 424 29.61 -2.23 4.27
N GLY A 425 30.54 -1.51 4.92
CA GLY A 425 30.29 -0.16 5.40
C GLY A 425 29.21 -0.12 6.49
N ASP A 426 28.16 0.64 6.26
CA ASP A 426 26.99 0.79 7.14
C ASP A 426 25.89 -0.28 6.90
N LYS A 427 26.18 -1.24 6.01
CA LYS A 427 25.30 -2.36 5.69
C LYS A 427 25.81 -3.66 6.31
N ILE A 428 24.86 -4.51 6.71
CA ILE A 428 25.13 -5.90 7.09
C ILE A 428 24.35 -6.78 6.11
N GLU A 429 25.06 -7.66 5.43
CA GLU A 429 24.52 -8.45 4.32
C GLU A 429 24.60 -9.95 4.63
N PRO A 430 23.54 -10.73 4.36
CA PRO A 430 23.61 -12.18 4.47
C PRO A 430 24.66 -12.77 3.51
N ARG A 431 25.36 -13.82 3.98
CA ARG A 431 26.38 -14.55 3.21
C ARG A 431 26.10 -16.04 3.19
N VAL A 432 26.56 -16.80 4.18
CA VAL A 432 26.37 -18.26 4.23
C VAL A 432 25.04 -18.57 4.91
N THR A 433 23.96 -18.45 4.13
CA THR A 433 22.58 -18.71 4.56
C THR A 433 21.86 -19.67 3.61
N SER A 434 20.85 -20.38 4.11
CA SER A 434 19.84 -20.99 3.24
C SER A 434 18.83 -19.95 2.77
N ASN A 435 18.01 -20.31 1.78
CA ASN A 435 16.72 -19.63 1.60
C ASN A 435 15.84 -19.83 2.85
N LEU A 436 14.89 -18.94 3.04
CA LEU A 436 13.82 -19.11 4.01
C LEU A 436 12.85 -20.17 3.49
N TYR A 437 12.60 -21.22 4.26
CA TYR A 437 11.47 -22.12 4.04
C TYR A 437 10.27 -21.53 4.75
N THR A 438 9.22 -21.19 4.00
CA THR A 438 8.11 -20.40 4.53
C THR A 438 7.03 -21.26 5.17
N TRP A 439 6.09 -20.62 5.84
CA TRP A 439 4.89 -21.24 6.41
C TRP A 439 3.97 -21.89 5.35
N GLN A 440 4.16 -21.59 4.06
CA GLN A 440 3.41 -22.17 2.95
C GLN A 440 4.08 -23.44 2.38
N ASP A 441 5.26 -23.81 2.88
CA ASP A 441 5.98 -24.97 2.38
C ASP A 441 5.25 -26.26 2.80
N SER A 442 4.80 -27.05 1.82
CA SER A 442 4.02 -28.27 2.04
C SER A 442 4.85 -29.56 1.95
N ARG A 443 6.19 -29.49 1.97
CA ARG A 443 7.07 -30.68 1.81
C ARG A 443 6.83 -31.81 2.81
N CYS A 444 6.34 -31.47 4.00
CA CYS A 444 6.01 -32.45 5.02
C CYS A 444 4.62 -33.01 4.74
N THR A 445 4.57 -34.18 4.10
CA THR A 445 3.33 -34.90 3.84
C THR A 445 2.65 -35.33 5.15
N LYS A 446 1.36 -35.71 5.07
CA LYS A 446 0.61 -36.24 6.22
C LYS A 446 1.30 -37.47 6.84
N ASP A 447 1.82 -38.38 6.01
CA ASP A 447 2.56 -39.56 6.47
C ASP A 447 3.86 -39.17 7.18
N PHE A 448 4.56 -38.17 6.64
CA PHE A 448 5.77 -37.65 7.28
C PHE A 448 5.46 -37.06 8.66
N LEU A 449 4.45 -36.19 8.76
CA LEU A 449 4.03 -35.59 10.03
C LEU A 449 3.58 -36.64 11.04
N SER A 450 2.85 -37.67 10.59
CA SER A 450 2.40 -38.79 11.44
C SER A 450 3.56 -39.67 11.93
N SER A 451 4.72 -39.62 11.26
CA SER A 451 5.94 -40.33 11.70
C SER A 451 6.74 -39.58 12.77
N LEU A 452 6.37 -38.33 13.08
CA LEU A 452 7.07 -37.52 14.07
C LEU A 452 6.52 -37.82 15.48
N PRO A 453 7.35 -37.70 16.54
CA PRO A 453 6.87 -37.91 17.90
C PRO A 453 5.81 -36.87 18.29
N THR A 454 4.86 -37.26 19.13
CA THR A 454 3.88 -36.34 19.70
C THR A 454 4.59 -35.30 20.58
N PRO A 455 4.39 -33.98 20.34
CA PRO A 455 4.98 -32.93 21.17
C PRO A 455 4.32 -32.86 22.56
N ASP A 456 5.07 -32.41 23.56
CA ASP A 456 4.51 -31.89 24.82
C ASP A 456 4.13 -30.41 24.58
N SER A 457 3.02 -30.21 23.87
CA SER A 457 2.47 -28.91 23.50
C SER A 457 0.96 -29.03 23.24
N HIS A 458 0.22 -27.94 23.45
CA HIS A 458 -1.18 -27.82 23.04
C HIS A 458 -1.34 -27.42 21.57
N LEU A 459 -0.26 -26.95 20.92
CA LEU A 459 -0.26 -26.63 19.49
C LEU A 459 0.20 -27.85 18.67
N SER A 460 -0.50 -28.10 17.57
CA SER A 460 -0.13 -29.17 16.64
C SER A 460 1.05 -28.79 15.75
N VAL A 461 1.80 -29.82 15.32
CA VAL A 461 2.87 -29.68 14.34
C VAL A 461 2.27 -29.77 12.94
N ASN A 462 2.54 -28.79 12.08
CA ASN A 462 2.05 -28.75 10.71
C ASN A 462 3.21 -28.62 9.71
N THR A 463 2.92 -28.92 8.44
CA THR A 463 3.84 -28.63 7.34
C THR A 463 4.13 -27.13 7.27
N GLY A 464 5.36 -26.77 6.87
CA GLY A 464 5.85 -25.39 6.87
C GLY A 464 6.32 -24.87 8.25
N TYR A 465 6.12 -25.63 9.34
CA TYR A 465 6.65 -25.26 10.65
C TYR A 465 8.15 -25.59 10.75
N GLY A 466 8.91 -24.78 11.49
CA GLY A 466 10.36 -24.86 11.53
C GLY A 466 10.90 -26.23 11.98
N CYS A 467 10.37 -26.81 13.06
CA CYS A 467 10.79 -28.14 13.51
C CYS A 467 10.41 -29.24 12.51
N ALA A 468 9.21 -29.19 11.91
CA ALA A 468 8.81 -30.17 10.89
C ALA A 468 9.74 -30.11 9.67
N THR A 469 10.03 -28.89 9.20
CA THR A 469 10.94 -28.63 8.08
C THR A 469 12.36 -29.12 8.41
N LEU A 470 12.87 -28.86 9.62
CA LEU A 470 14.20 -29.32 10.02
C LEU A 470 14.28 -30.85 10.16
N PHE A 471 13.26 -31.50 10.73
CA PHE A 471 13.18 -32.97 10.69
C PHE A 471 13.22 -33.50 9.26
N TRP A 472 12.44 -32.90 8.37
CA TRP A 472 12.38 -33.31 6.97
C TRP A 472 13.74 -33.14 6.30
N MET A 473 14.40 -32.01 6.52
CA MET A 473 15.72 -31.71 5.96
C MET A 473 16.80 -32.62 6.54
N ALA A 474 16.79 -32.92 7.83
CA ALA A 474 17.74 -33.83 8.46
C ALA A 474 17.62 -35.27 7.90
N ARG A 475 16.39 -35.72 7.61
CA ARG A 475 16.14 -37.07 7.07
C ARG A 475 16.36 -37.19 5.56
N ASN A 476 16.04 -36.14 4.79
CA ASN A 476 16.02 -36.21 3.32
C ASN A 476 17.16 -35.45 2.63
N LYS A 477 17.80 -34.50 3.33
CA LYS A 477 18.88 -33.62 2.83
C LYS A 477 19.96 -33.37 3.91
N PRO A 478 20.49 -34.41 4.59
CA PRO A 478 21.47 -34.23 5.66
C PRO A 478 22.69 -33.44 5.21
N GLU A 479 23.19 -33.67 3.99
CA GLU A 479 24.34 -32.98 3.38
C GLU A 479 24.14 -31.46 3.23
N LYS A 480 22.88 -31.01 3.15
CA LYS A 480 22.53 -29.59 3.07
C LYS A 480 22.50 -28.97 4.47
N ILE A 481 22.03 -29.70 5.47
CA ILE A 481 21.95 -29.24 6.86
C ILE A 481 23.32 -29.21 7.53
N GLU A 482 24.23 -30.11 7.19
CA GLU A 482 25.60 -30.14 7.72
C GLU A 482 26.41 -28.85 7.46
N LYS A 483 26.02 -28.08 6.43
CA LYS A 483 26.65 -26.78 6.10
C LYS A 483 26.31 -25.67 7.10
N PHE A 484 25.34 -25.90 7.97
CA PHE A 484 24.79 -24.91 8.89
C PHE A 484 24.84 -25.42 10.33
N ASP A 485 24.81 -24.49 11.28
CA ASP A 485 24.80 -24.80 12.72
C ASP A 485 23.93 -23.85 13.54
N ARG A 486 23.18 -22.96 12.86
CA ARG A 486 22.18 -22.07 13.44
C ARG A 486 20.91 -22.09 12.60
N ALA A 487 19.76 -21.91 13.26
CA ALA A 487 18.47 -21.75 12.61
C ALA A 487 17.54 -20.88 13.46
N ALA A 488 16.65 -20.13 12.82
CA ALA A 488 15.59 -19.36 13.47
C ALA A 488 14.58 -18.86 12.41
N THR A 489 13.59 -18.05 12.78
CA THR A 489 12.78 -17.33 11.78
C THR A 489 13.62 -16.24 11.09
N ILE A 490 13.08 -15.64 10.02
CA ILE A 490 13.79 -14.59 9.27
C ILE A 490 14.02 -13.31 10.10
N GLN A 491 13.06 -12.96 10.96
CA GLN A 491 13.16 -11.82 11.87
C GLN A 491 14.13 -12.07 13.01
N ASP A 492 14.20 -13.30 13.52
CA ASP A 492 15.20 -13.69 14.52
C ASP A 492 16.61 -13.65 13.90
N PHE A 493 16.76 -14.08 12.63
CA PHE A 493 18.01 -13.96 11.88
C PHE A 493 18.43 -12.50 11.67
N LEU A 494 17.47 -11.61 11.34
CA LEU A 494 17.75 -10.17 11.28
C LEU A 494 18.24 -9.63 12.63
N VAL A 495 17.62 -10.01 13.75
CA VAL A 495 18.06 -9.57 15.08
C VAL A 495 19.45 -10.12 15.41
N ALA A 496 19.74 -11.39 15.10
CA ALA A 496 21.07 -11.98 15.26
C ALA A 496 22.12 -11.22 14.45
N MET A 497 21.80 -10.87 13.21
CA MET A 497 22.67 -10.09 12.32
C MET A 497 22.91 -8.65 12.84
N LEU A 498 21.85 -7.95 13.29
CA LEU A 498 21.96 -6.58 13.82
C LEU A 498 22.77 -6.51 15.12
N CYS A 499 22.63 -7.54 15.95
CA CYS A 499 23.27 -7.62 17.27
C CYS A 499 24.57 -8.41 17.30
N ASP A 500 24.99 -8.97 16.15
CA ASP A 500 26.15 -9.84 16.02
C ASP A 500 26.15 -11.01 17.01
N LEU A 501 24.98 -11.67 17.16
CA LEU A 501 24.80 -12.76 18.12
C LEU A 501 25.41 -14.06 17.60
N ASP A 502 26.21 -14.74 18.44
CA ASP A 502 26.65 -16.10 18.12
C ASP A 502 25.48 -17.09 18.18
N GLU A 503 24.63 -17.01 19.21
CA GLU A 503 23.41 -17.82 19.33
C GLU A 503 22.16 -16.97 19.08
N PRO A 504 21.23 -17.41 18.20
CA PRO A 504 20.00 -16.69 17.96
C PRO A 504 19.10 -16.70 19.19
N VAL A 505 18.43 -15.58 19.42
CA VAL A 505 17.39 -15.42 20.43
C VAL A 505 16.04 -15.39 19.72
N MET A 506 15.09 -16.21 20.19
CA MET A 506 13.76 -16.36 19.63
C MET A 506 12.71 -16.11 20.71
N SER A 507 11.66 -15.38 20.35
CA SER A 507 10.55 -15.17 21.29
C SER A 507 9.72 -16.44 21.49
N VAL A 508 9.06 -16.56 22.66
CA VAL A 508 8.05 -17.61 22.91
C VAL A 508 6.96 -17.68 21.84
N GLN A 509 6.67 -16.56 21.16
CA GLN A 509 5.69 -16.46 20.09
C GLN A 509 6.15 -17.23 18.85
N ASN A 510 7.38 -16.96 18.39
CA ASN A 510 7.98 -17.65 17.25
C ASN A 510 8.27 -19.12 17.58
N ALA A 511 8.71 -19.42 18.81
CA ALA A 511 9.00 -20.78 19.25
C ALA A 511 7.75 -21.67 19.27
N ALA A 512 6.63 -21.15 19.80
CA ALA A 512 5.33 -21.82 19.76
C ALA A 512 4.89 -22.17 18.32
N SER A 513 5.24 -21.30 17.36
CA SER A 513 4.92 -21.47 15.95
C SER A 513 5.70 -22.61 15.25
N TRP A 514 6.70 -23.21 15.91
CA TRP A 514 7.48 -24.33 15.38
C TRP A 514 6.96 -25.72 15.80
N GLY A 515 6.03 -25.80 16.76
CA GLY A 515 5.27 -27.02 17.11
C GLY A 515 5.86 -27.93 18.19
N TYR A 516 7.16 -27.84 18.54
CA TYR A 516 7.80 -28.63 19.61
C TYR A 516 8.24 -27.77 20.79
N PHE A 517 7.35 -26.87 21.21
CA PHE A 517 7.61 -25.90 22.26
C PHE A 517 6.45 -25.92 23.26
N ASN A 518 6.76 -26.19 24.53
CA ASN A 518 5.80 -26.12 25.62
C ASN A 518 5.65 -24.64 26.02
N THR A 519 4.49 -24.06 25.74
CA THR A 519 4.25 -22.62 25.97
C THR A 519 4.09 -22.22 27.43
N GLU A 520 3.72 -23.17 28.30
CA GLU A 520 3.58 -22.93 29.73
C GLU A 520 4.93 -22.95 30.43
N LYS A 521 5.71 -24.02 30.21
CA LYS A 521 7.09 -24.16 30.70
C LYS A 521 8.03 -23.17 30.01
N LYS A 522 7.66 -22.70 28.81
CA LYS A 522 8.43 -21.82 27.92
C LYS A 522 9.74 -22.47 27.47
N GLU A 523 9.67 -23.76 27.19
CA GLU A 523 10.83 -24.58 26.86
C GLU A 523 10.60 -25.44 25.61
N TRP A 524 11.66 -25.67 24.85
CA TRP A 524 11.66 -26.65 23.78
C TRP A 524 11.47 -28.07 24.34
N ASN A 525 10.76 -28.93 23.62
CA ASN A 525 10.64 -30.35 23.97
C ASN A 525 11.94 -31.12 23.64
N LYS A 526 13.07 -30.73 24.25
CA LYS A 526 14.42 -31.22 23.89
C LYS A 526 14.55 -32.73 23.98
N ASP A 527 14.06 -33.34 25.05
CA ASP A 527 14.15 -34.79 25.26
C ASP A 527 13.41 -35.57 24.17
N ILE A 528 12.20 -35.11 23.80
CA ILE A 528 11.38 -35.70 22.73
C ILE A 528 12.08 -35.56 21.38
N LEU A 529 12.63 -34.36 21.11
CA LEU A 529 13.32 -34.05 19.87
C LEU A 529 14.61 -34.87 19.73
N GLU A 530 15.45 -34.92 20.78
CA GLU A 530 16.71 -35.64 20.79
C GLU A 530 16.51 -37.15 20.62
N ALA A 531 15.54 -37.74 21.34
CA ALA A 531 15.19 -39.16 21.20
C ALA A 531 14.72 -39.53 19.78
N ALA A 532 14.13 -38.58 19.04
CA ALA A 532 13.70 -38.75 17.65
C ALA A 532 14.79 -38.41 16.60
N GLY A 533 16.03 -38.17 17.03
CA GLY A 533 17.15 -37.84 16.16
C GLY A 533 17.13 -36.42 15.60
N PHE A 534 16.41 -35.50 16.23
CA PHE A 534 16.42 -34.08 15.85
C PHE A 534 17.76 -33.43 16.19
N PRO A 535 18.32 -32.58 15.32
CA PRO A 535 19.57 -31.88 15.62
C PRO A 535 19.33 -30.69 16.57
N ILE A 536 19.21 -30.96 17.88
CA ILE A 536 18.85 -29.97 18.92
C ILE A 536 19.75 -28.73 18.98
N ARG A 537 20.98 -28.80 18.46
CA ARG A 537 21.91 -27.66 18.34
C ARG A 537 21.35 -26.48 17.53
N PHE A 538 20.35 -26.71 16.69
CA PHE A 538 19.70 -25.67 15.88
C PHE A 538 18.62 -24.90 16.66
N LEU A 539 18.22 -25.35 17.85
CA LEU A 539 17.18 -24.70 18.63
C LEU A 539 17.70 -23.37 19.21
N PRO A 540 17.05 -22.23 18.91
CA PRO A 540 17.42 -20.94 19.48
C PRO A 540 17.26 -20.86 20.99
N LYS A 541 17.97 -19.91 21.59
CA LYS A 541 17.72 -19.48 22.96
C LYS A 541 16.37 -18.78 23.03
N ILE A 542 15.59 -19.06 24.07
CA ILE A 542 14.24 -18.53 24.23
C ILE A 542 14.23 -17.27 25.09
N GLU A 543 13.38 -16.32 24.71
CA GLU A 543 13.09 -15.09 25.46
C GLU A 543 11.60 -14.71 25.31
N MET A 544 11.08 -13.80 26.13
CA MET A 544 9.73 -13.26 25.92
C MET A 544 9.69 -12.27 24.75
N GLY A 545 8.54 -12.16 24.08
CA GLY A 545 8.35 -11.19 23.00
C GLY A 545 8.58 -9.75 23.49
N GLY A 546 9.39 -8.99 22.75
CA GLY A 546 9.69 -7.60 23.08
C GLY A 546 10.74 -7.40 24.18
N HIS A 547 11.16 -8.45 24.90
CA HIS A 547 12.29 -8.36 25.83
C HIS A 547 13.63 -8.23 25.11
N TYR A 548 14.68 -7.87 25.85
CA TYR A 548 16.02 -7.65 25.30
C TYR A 548 16.64 -8.90 24.65
N ALA A 549 17.07 -8.78 23.39
CA ALA A 549 17.84 -9.82 22.69
C ALA A 549 19.33 -9.47 22.56
N GLY A 550 19.65 -8.18 22.38
CA GLY A 550 21.02 -7.74 22.17
C GLY A 550 21.12 -6.23 21.94
N ARG A 551 22.30 -5.77 21.54
CA ARG A 551 22.55 -4.38 21.14
C ARG A 551 23.04 -4.35 19.72
N CYS A 552 22.62 -3.34 18.96
CA CYS A 552 23.24 -2.99 17.70
C CYS A 552 24.75 -2.91 17.90
N SER A 553 25.45 -3.67 17.08
CA SER A 553 26.88 -3.93 17.23
C SER A 553 27.76 -2.67 17.12
N ALA A 554 29.05 -2.87 17.42
CA ALA A 554 30.27 -2.05 17.24
C ALA A 554 30.25 -0.80 16.34
N THR A 555 29.51 -0.89 15.24
CA THR A 555 29.48 0.09 14.16
C THR A 555 28.03 0.30 13.78
N ALA A 556 27.60 1.57 13.75
CA ALA A 556 26.23 1.96 13.45
C ALA A 556 25.67 1.21 12.21
N TRP A 557 24.53 0.53 12.38
CA TRP A 557 23.73 0.11 11.24
C TRP A 557 23.10 1.36 10.64
N LEU A 558 23.50 1.71 9.41
CA LEU A 558 23.22 3.03 8.82
C LEU A 558 23.75 4.17 9.72
N VAL A 559 22.85 4.91 10.35
CA VAL A 559 23.16 6.00 11.29
C VAL A 559 22.53 5.77 12.67
N VAL A 560 22.00 4.56 12.93
CA VAL A 560 21.49 4.17 14.25
C VAL A 560 22.68 4.03 15.19
N SER A 561 22.61 4.66 16.36
CA SER A 561 23.71 4.67 17.33
C SER A 561 24.16 3.26 17.71
N GLU A 562 25.47 3.06 17.76
CA GLU A 562 26.08 1.87 18.34
C GLU A 562 25.52 1.64 19.76
N GLY A 563 25.29 0.38 20.13
CA GLY A 563 24.79 0.03 21.46
C GLY A 563 23.28 0.17 21.62
N THR A 564 22.54 0.62 20.59
CA THR A 564 21.07 0.70 20.62
C THR A 564 20.48 -0.68 20.93
N PRO A 565 19.68 -0.83 21.99
CA PRO A 565 19.08 -2.12 22.35
C PRO A 565 18.07 -2.60 21.29
N VAL A 566 18.04 -3.91 21.08
CA VAL A 566 17.13 -4.60 20.16
C VAL A 566 16.35 -5.66 20.92
N GLY A 567 15.04 -5.71 20.70
CA GLY A 567 14.16 -6.71 21.29
C GLY A 567 14.20 -8.05 20.56
N ALA A 568 13.91 -9.14 21.28
CA ALA A 568 13.66 -10.46 20.70
C ALA A 568 12.54 -10.35 19.68
N ALA A 569 12.76 -10.92 18.49
CA ALA A 569 11.84 -10.74 17.40
C ALA A 569 10.51 -11.45 17.68
N MET A 570 9.41 -10.80 17.30
CA MET A 570 8.05 -11.19 17.61
C MET A 570 7.31 -11.73 16.40
N GLY A 571 6.17 -12.37 16.63
CA GLY A 571 5.24 -12.72 15.55
C GLY A 571 4.48 -11.50 15.03
N ASP A 572 4.25 -11.46 13.73
CA ASP A 572 3.44 -10.44 13.05
C ASP A 572 1.99 -10.40 13.56
N LEU A 573 1.40 -11.57 13.87
CA LEU A 573 0.07 -11.68 14.47
C LEU A 573 -0.03 -10.93 15.80
N GLN A 574 0.89 -11.19 16.73
CA GLN A 574 0.87 -10.56 18.05
C GLN A 574 1.06 -9.05 17.95
N CYS A 575 1.96 -8.60 17.07
CA CYS A 575 2.22 -7.18 16.90
C CYS A 575 1.06 -6.46 16.21
N SER A 576 0.46 -7.04 15.17
CA SER A 576 -0.72 -6.46 14.50
C SER A 576 -1.95 -6.39 15.42
N VAL A 577 -2.16 -7.40 16.26
CA VAL A 577 -3.23 -7.36 17.28
C VAL A 577 -2.94 -6.28 18.32
N SER A 578 -1.70 -6.19 18.82
CA SER A 578 -1.28 -5.17 19.79
C SER A 578 -1.49 -3.74 19.28
N SER A 579 -1.19 -3.47 18.01
CA SER A 579 -1.40 -2.15 17.42
C SER A 579 -2.84 -1.85 17.02
N THR A 580 -3.72 -2.86 16.98
CA THR A 580 -5.13 -2.70 16.63
C THR A 580 -6.00 -2.52 17.87
N LEU A 581 -5.72 -3.23 18.96
CA LEU A 581 -6.52 -3.20 20.17
C LEU A 581 -6.43 -1.83 20.87
N ALA A 582 -7.57 -1.17 21.06
CA ALA A 582 -7.67 0.00 21.92
C ALA A 582 -7.97 -0.38 23.38
N ARG A 583 -8.69 -1.49 23.57
CA ARG A 583 -9.05 -2.05 24.89
C ARG A 583 -8.91 -3.57 24.88
N VAL A 584 -8.72 -4.15 26.07
CA VAL A 584 -8.53 -5.61 26.25
C VAL A 584 -9.80 -6.43 26.08
N ASP A 585 -10.97 -5.78 26.14
CA ASP A 585 -12.30 -6.38 25.95
C ASP A 585 -12.74 -6.36 24.48
N GLN A 586 -11.80 -6.24 23.54
CA GLN A 586 -12.07 -6.21 22.11
C GLN A 586 -11.49 -7.44 21.42
N ALA A 587 -12.13 -7.82 20.30
CA ALA A 587 -11.56 -8.75 19.34
C ALA A 587 -11.08 -8.02 18.09
N VAL A 588 -10.13 -8.62 17.39
CA VAL A 588 -9.61 -8.15 16.10
C VAL A 588 -10.03 -9.13 15.03
N LEU A 589 -10.72 -8.62 14.01
CA LEU A 589 -11.05 -9.35 12.79
C LEU A 589 -10.15 -8.82 11.66
N ASN A 590 -9.45 -9.71 10.97
CA ASN A 590 -8.69 -9.37 9.77
C ASN A 590 -9.13 -10.27 8.62
N ILE A 591 -9.70 -9.69 7.55
CA ILE A 591 -10.00 -10.42 6.31
C ILE A 591 -9.28 -9.74 5.14
N SER A 592 -8.22 -10.40 4.67
CA SER A 592 -7.44 -10.02 3.50
C SER A 592 -7.45 -11.19 2.52
N THR A 593 -6.31 -11.79 2.19
CA THR A 593 -6.27 -13.04 1.40
C THR A 593 -6.98 -14.18 2.13
N SER A 594 -6.66 -14.39 3.40
CA SER A 594 -7.32 -15.30 4.34
C SER A 594 -8.08 -14.52 5.41
N ALA A 595 -8.65 -15.20 6.41
CA ALA A 595 -9.40 -14.56 7.49
C ALA A 595 -8.92 -15.00 8.88
N GLN A 596 -8.87 -14.07 9.82
CA GLN A 596 -8.49 -14.30 11.21
C GLN A 596 -9.41 -13.54 12.15
N LEU A 597 -9.90 -14.21 13.19
CA LEU A 597 -10.58 -13.59 14.33
C LEU A 597 -9.81 -13.91 15.60
N THR A 598 -9.54 -12.90 16.41
CA THR A 598 -8.63 -13.02 17.54
C THR A 598 -9.06 -12.17 18.72
N PHE A 599 -8.94 -12.70 19.94
CA PHE A 599 -9.08 -11.92 21.18
C PHE A 599 -8.04 -12.36 22.23
N VAL A 600 -7.81 -11.51 23.22
CA VAL A 600 -6.84 -11.78 24.29
C VAL A 600 -7.50 -12.61 25.37
N MET A 601 -6.89 -13.73 25.75
CA MET A 601 -7.35 -14.55 26.85
C MET A 601 -7.12 -13.86 28.21
N PRO A 602 -7.98 -14.08 29.20
CA PRO A 602 -7.78 -13.55 30.55
C PRO A 602 -6.45 -13.96 31.16
N THR A 603 -5.94 -13.13 32.09
CA THR A 603 -4.76 -13.47 32.87
C THR A 603 -4.98 -14.76 33.65
N GLY A 604 -3.97 -15.64 33.67
CA GLY A 604 -4.07 -16.95 34.32
C GLY A 604 -4.79 -18.01 33.49
N PHE A 605 -5.08 -17.75 32.21
CA PHE A 605 -5.46 -18.80 31.27
C PHE A 605 -4.25 -19.67 30.93
N HIS A 606 -4.44 -20.99 30.99
CA HIS A 606 -3.46 -21.99 30.58
C HIS A 606 -4.13 -22.93 29.56
N PRO A 607 -3.61 -23.02 28.32
CA PRO A 607 -4.12 -23.98 27.37
C PRO A 607 -3.72 -25.39 27.81
N LYS A 608 -4.68 -26.31 27.84
CA LYS A 608 -4.39 -27.71 28.17
C LYS A 608 -3.63 -28.37 27.04
N THR A 609 -2.61 -29.15 27.36
CA THR A 609 -1.89 -29.99 26.40
C THR A 609 -2.73 -31.21 26.02
N ALA A 610 -2.45 -31.83 24.86
CA ALA A 610 -3.10 -33.06 24.44
C ALA A 610 -2.90 -34.25 25.41
N LEU A 611 -1.87 -34.18 26.27
CA LEU A 611 -1.62 -35.16 27.32
C LEU A 611 -2.51 -34.91 28.54
N GLU A 612 -2.69 -33.65 28.92
CA GLU A 612 -3.55 -33.25 30.04
C GLU A 612 -5.04 -33.46 29.73
N GLU A 613 -5.47 -33.18 28.49
CA GLU A 613 -6.85 -33.42 28.04
C GLU A 613 -7.26 -34.90 28.20
N LYS A 614 -6.34 -35.84 28.00
CA LYS A 614 -6.60 -37.28 28.19
C LYS A 614 -6.74 -37.69 29.66
N SER A 615 -6.24 -36.88 30.59
CA SER A 615 -6.20 -37.18 32.02
C SER A 615 -7.29 -36.50 32.84
N ASP A 616 -7.99 -35.52 32.25
CA ASP A 616 -8.97 -34.71 32.96
C ASP A 616 -10.40 -35.24 32.77
N GLU A 617 -10.77 -36.26 33.55
CA GLU A 617 -12.14 -36.81 33.59
C GLU A 617 -13.16 -35.87 34.29
N THR A 618 -12.73 -34.72 34.83
CA THR A 618 -13.55 -33.89 35.72
C THR A 618 -14.45 -32.88 35.01
N GLY A 619 -14.36 -32.75 33.69
CA GLY A 619 -15.29 -31.93 32.88
C GLY A 619 -15.30 -30.43 33.18
N ASN A 620 -14.41 -29.93 34.06
CA ASN A 620 -14.26 -28.50 34.33
C ASN A 620 -13.45 -27.84 33.20
N GLY A 621 -14.12 -27.57 32.09
CA GLY A 621 -13.59 -26.75 31.01
C GLY A 621 -13.30 -25.32 31.46
N CYS A 622 -12.42 -24.61 30.75
CA CYS A 622 -12.03 -23.21 31.00
C CYS A 622 -13.20 -22.19 31.01
N GLY A 623 -14.43 -22.60 30.74
CA GLY A 623 -15.62 -21.73 30.68
C GLY A 623 -15.65 -20.82 29.45
N ILE A 624 -14.49 -20.55 28.84
CA ILE A 624 -14.33 -19.71 27.62
C ILE A 624 -14.00 -20.58 26.40
N CYS A 625 -13.22 -21.65 26.58
CA CYS A 625 -12.85 -22.55 25.48
C CYS A 625 -14.07 -23.08 24.73
N GLY A 626 -13.85 -23.34 23.45
CA GLY A 626 -14.88 -23.79 22.54
C GLY A 626 -15.23 -25.25 22.80
N ASP A 627 -16.39 -25.65 22.29
CA ASP A 627 -16.80 -27.05 22.28
C ASP A 627 -15.90 -27.85 21.31
N GLU A 628 -16.02 -29.18 21.25
CA GLU A 628 -15.16 -30.05 20.42
C GLU A 628 -15.09 -29.67 18.93
N GLU A 629 -16.11 -28.95 18.41
CA GLU A 629 -16.15 -28.46 17.02
C GLU A 629 -15.41 -27.12 16.80
N SER A 630 -14.99 -26.43 17.86
CA SER A 630 -14.28 -25.16 17.76
C SER A 630 -12.81 -25.37 17.43
N HIS A 631 -12.36 -24.80 16.31
CA HIS A 631 -10.98 -24.91 15.84
C HIS A 631 -10.16 -23.64 16.18
N VAL A 632 -10.08 -23.34 17.48
CA VAL A 632 -9.34 -22.19 18.03
C VAL A 632 -7.95 -22.62 18.49
N GLN A 633 -6.93 -21.87 18.08
CA GLN A 633 -5.56 -22.06 18.55
C GLN A 633 -5.18 -20.97 19.54
N TYR A 634 -4.38 -21.33 20.55
CA TYR A 634 -3.93 -20.39 21.58
C TYR A 634 -2.44 -20.08 21.40
N TYR A 635 -2.10 -18.89 20.95
CA TYR A 635 -0.70 -18.48 20.76
C TYR A 635 -0.23 -17.60 21.92
N PRO A 636 1.02 -17.75 22.40
CA PRO A 636 1.59 -16.82 23.37
C PRO A 636 1.44 -15.37 22.92
N TYR A 637 1.11 -14.51 23.87
CA TYR A 637 0.96 -13.07 23.72
C TYR A 637 1.88 -12.34 24.72
N PHE A 638 1.76 -11.02 24.79
CA PHE A 638 2.49 -10.20 25.76
C PHE A 638 2.01 -10.47 27.20
N ASP A 639 2.88 -10.18 28.17
CA ASP A 639 2.63 -10.30 29.62
C ASP A 639 2.18 -11.70 30.07
N GLY A 640 2.67 -12.75 29.39
CA GLY A 640 2.35 -14.14 29.72
C GLY A 640 0.89 -14.54 29.41
N LYS A 641 0.16 -13.74 28.64
CA LYS A 641 -1.19 -14.06 28.17
C LYS A 641 -1.15 -14.89 26.88
N TYR A 642 -2.33 -15.27 26.40
CA TYR A 642 -2.52 -15.95 25.12
C TYR A 642 -3.49 -15.17 24.23
N LEU A 643 -3.33 -15.32 22.92
CA LEU A 643 -4.35 -14.97 21.93
C LEU A 643 -5.14 -16.23 21.59
N ALA A 644 -6.47 -16.17 21.68
CA ALA A 644 -7.34 -17.14 21.05
C ALA A 644 -7.52 -16.76 19.58
N VAL A 645 -7.23 -17.68 18.66
CA VAL A 645 -7.14 -17.39 17.22
C VAL A 645 -7.96 -18.41 16.43
N ALA A 646 -8.98 -17.94 15.73
CA ALA A 646 -9.57 -18.66 14.59
C ALA A 646 -8.88 -18.18 13.32
N ALA A 647 -8.14 -19.06 12.67
CA ALA A 647 -7.38 -18.76 11.45
C ALA A 647 -7.94 -19.57 10.27
N ALA A 648 -8.89 -18.98 9.55
CA ALA A 648 -9.47 -19.59 8.35
C ALA A 648 -8.53 -19.38 7.16
N MET A 649 -8.32 -20.45 6.39
CA MET A 649 -7.61 -20.40 5.10
C MET A 649 -8.43 -19.67 4.04
N THR A 650 -9.74 -19.59 4.25
CA THR A 650 -10.70 -18.91 3.39
C THR A 650 -10.93 -17.45 3.80
N GLY A 651 -10.88 -16.55 2.82
CA GLY A 651 -11.09 -15.12 2.99
C GLY A 651 -11.33 -14.44 1.66
N GLY A 652 -10.59 -13.38 1.35
CA GLY A 652 -10.65 -12.71 0.06
C GLY A 652 -10.18 -13.60 -1.11
N ASN A 653 -9.38 -14.64 -0.85
CA ASN A 653 -8.97 -15.63 -1.86
C ASN A 653 -10.16 -16.39 -2.46
N SER A 654 -11.13 -16.81 -1.64
CA SER A 654 -12.34 -17.50 -2.10
C SER A 654 -13.22 -16.56 -2.93
N LEU A 655 -13.34 -15.29 -2.52
CA LEU A 655 -14.03 -14.26 -3.30
C LEU A 655 -13.34 -13.99 -4.65
N ALA A 656 -12.01 -13.89 -4.65
CA ALA A 656 -11.22 -13.67 -5.86
C ALA A 656 -11.26 -14.88 -6.81
N ALA A 657 -11.30 -16.11 -6.28
CA ALA A 657 -11.48 -17.31 -7.07
C ALA A 657 -12.84 -17.31 -7.79
N PHE A 658 -13.91 -16.91 -7.10
CA PHE A 658 -15.23 -16.75 -7.70
C PHE A 658 -15.24 -15.69 -8.82
N VAL A 659 -14.59 -14.53 -8.61
CA VAL A 659 -14.47 -13.50 -9.65
C VAL A 659 -13.70 -13.98 -10.87
N ARG A 660 -12.58 -14.68 -10.65
CA ARG A 660 -11.80 -15.27 -11.75
C ARG A 660 -12.59 -16.32 -12.51
N MET A 661 -13.41 -17.12 -11.82
CA MET A 661 -14.31 -18.09 -12.46
C MET A 661 -15.31 -17.38 -13.38
N LEU A 662 -15.97 -16.32 -12.90
CA LEU A 662 -16.90 -15.52 -13.71
C LEU A 662 -16.22 -14.88 -14.92
N GLN A 663 -15.00 -14.36 -14.74
CA GLN A 663 -14.21 -13.80 -15.84
C GLN A 663 -13.94 -14.87 -16.92
N ASN A 664 -13.49 -16.04 -16.50
CA ASN A 664 -13.19 -17.13 -17.42
C ASN A 664 -14.45 -17.55 -18.19
N TRP A 665 -15.60 -17.68 -17.52
CA TRP A 665 -16.87 -18.00 -18.18
C TRP A 665 -17.30 -16.91 -19.16
N ALA A 666 -17.17 -15.63 -18.81
CA ALA A 666 -17.49 -14.53 -19.71
C ALA A 666 -16.65 -14.60 -20.98
N VAL A 667 -15.34 -14.83 -20.85
CA VAL A 667 -14.42 -14.98 -21.99
C VAL A 667 -14.80 -16.18 -22.86
N THR A 668 -15.12 -17.32 -22.25
CA THR A 668 -15.60 -18.52 -22.98
C THR A 668 -16.90 -18.24 -23.77
N LEU A 669 -17.78 -17.40 -23.25
CA LEU A 669 -19.02 -16.97 -23.91
C LEU A 669 -18.81 -15.82 -24.91
N GLY A 670 -17.58 -15.40 -25.19
CA GLY A 670 -17.24 -14.34 -26.14
C GLY A 670 -17.32 -12.91 -25.57
N CYS A 671 -17.43 -12.77 -24.25
CA CYS A 671 -17.46 -11.47 -23.55
C CYS A 671 -16.14 -11.21 -22.82
N ASN A 672 -15.39 -10.19 -23.24
CA ASN A 672 -14.17 -9.80 -22.51
C ASN A 672 -14.50 -8.79 -21.41
N VAL A 673 -14.57 -9.25 -20.16
CA VAL A 673 -14.89 -8.40 -18.99
C VAL A 673 -13.71 -8.39 -18.00
N PRO A 674 -13.13 -7.22 -17.68
CA PRO A 674 -12.09 -7.12 -16.67
C PRO A 674 -12.59 -7.49 -15.26
N GLN A 675 -11.75 -8.11 -14.43
CA GLN A 675 -12.12 -8.47 -13.04
C GLN A 675 -12.59 -7.26 -12.22
N SER A 676 -12.00 -6.07 -12.43
CA SER A 676 -12.42 -4.84 -11.76
C SER A 676 -13.89 -4.51 -11.99
N LYS A 677 -14.40 -4.75 -13.21
CA LYS A 677 -15.81 -4.55 -13.56
C LYS A 677 -16.69 -5.64 -12.95
N ILE A 678 -16.22 -6.88 -12.90
CA ILE A 678 -16.95 -7.97 -12.24
C ILE A 678 -17.11 -7.67 -10.74
N TRP A 679 -16.03 -7.25 -10.06
CA TRP A 679 -16.05 -6.82 -8.67
C TRP A 679 -17.04 -5.67 -8.43
N GLU A 680 -16.99 -4.61 -9.25
CA GLU A 680 -17.90 -3.47 -9.19
C GLU A 680 -19.37 -3.93 -9.25
N LYS A 681 -19.70 -4.80 -10.22
CA LYS A 681 -21.07 -5.31 -10.41
C LYS A 681 -21.51 -6.25 -9.28
N LEU A 682 -20.64 -7.11 -8.77
CA LEU A 682 -20.94 -8.00 -7.65
C LEU A 682 -21.24 -7.24 -6.36
N LEU A 683 -20.42 -6.24 -6.05
CA LEU A 683 -20.61 -5.40 -4.87
C LEU A 683 -21.92 -4.61 -4.98
N ALA A 684 -22.22 -4.04 -6.15
CA ALA A 684 -23.48 -3.35 -6.38
C ALA A 684 -24.70 -4.28 -6.30
N ALA A 685 -24.63 -5.48 -6.92
CA ALA A 685 -25.75 -6.42 -6.95
C ALA A 685 -26.03 -7.04 -5.57
N SER A 686 -25.01 -7.32 -4.77
CA SER A 686 -25.17 -7.91 -3.44
C SER A 686 -25.66 -6.93 -2.37
N ALA A 687 -25.53 -5.62 -2.62
CA ALA A 687 -26.09 -4.57 -1.79
C ALA A 687 -27.61 -4.36 -2.01
N ASN A 688 -28.19 -4.92 -3.08
CA ASN A 688 -29.62 -4.79 -3.37
C ASN A 688 -30.48 -5.57 -2.36
N ALA A 689 -31.68 -5.07 -2.04
CA ALA A 689 -32.60 -5.66 -1.08
C ALA A 689 -32.99 -7.11 -1.45
N GLU A 690 -33.19 -7.42 -2.74
CA GLU A 690 -33.50 -8.77 -3.21
C GLU A 690 -32.38 -9.79 -2.93
N ALA A 691 -31.14 -9.34 -2.78
CA ALA A 691 -30.02 -10.21 -2.41
C ALA A 691 -30.04 -10.60 -0.92
N THR A 692 -30.71 -9.82 -0.05
CA THR A 692 -30.69 -10.02 1.41
C THR A 692 -31.43 -11.29 1.85
N SER A 693 -32.42 -11.76 1.09
CA SER A 693 -33.25 -12.93 1.40
C SER A 693 -32.75 -14.25 0.82
N SER A 694 -31.47 -14.32 0.42
CA SER A 694 -30.92 -15.55 -0.20
C SER A 694 -30.88 -16.73 0.77
N SER A 695 -31.46 -17.85 0.36
CA SER A 695 -31.48 -19.13 1.08
C SER A 695 -30.34 -20.09 0.67
N ILE A 696 -29.53 -19.73 -0.33
CA ILE A 696 -28.39 -20.53 -0.77
C ILE A 696 -27.31 -20.54 0.31
N GLU A 697 -26.73 -21.71 0.56
CA GLU A 697 -25.63 -21.89 1.50
C GLU A 697 -24.37 -22.22 0.73
N ILE A 698 -23.29 -21.48 0.99
CA ILE A 698 -22.00 -21.69 0.33
C ILE A 698 -20.95 -21.96 1.39
N ILE A 699 -20.30 -23.12 1.33
CA ILE A 699 -19.14 -23.47 2.14
C ILE A 699 -17.89 -23.17 1.30
N PRO A 700 -17.14 -22.07 1.58
CA PRO A 700 -16.16 -21.52 0.63
C PRO A 700 -14.76 -22.14 0.75
N THR A 701 -14.66 -23.40 1.18
CA THR A 701 -13.42 -24.15 1.49
C THR A 701 -12.69 -24.68 0.26
N ILE A 702 -12.58 -23.87 -0.80
CA ILE A 702 -11.88 -24.24 -2.06
C ILE A 702 -10.39 -24.55 -1.82
N PHE A 703 -9.81 -24.02 -0.74
CA PHE A 703 -8.41 -24.23 -0.37
C PHE A 703 -8.23 -25.22 0.80
N GLY A 704 -9.30 -25.92 1.20
CA GLY A 704 -9.35 -26.65 2.47
C GLY A 704 -9.27 -25.74 3.69
N GLU A 705 -9.25 -26.34 4.87
CA GLU A 705 -8.95 -25.67 6.13
C GLU A 705 -7.85 -26.41 6.90
N ARG A 706 -7.15 -25.76 7.83
CA ARG A 706 -6.03 -26.42 8.55
C ARG A 706 -6.48 -27.67 9.32
N HIS A 707 -7.67 -27.63 9.91
CA HIS A 707 -8.27 -28.74 10.64
C HIS A 707 -8.92 -29.78 9.69
N ALA A 708 -9.23 -29.40 8.45
CA ALA A 708 -9.84 -30.25 7.44
C ALA A 708 -9.25 -29.96 6.04
N PRO A 709 -7.99 -30.37 5.76
CA PRO A 709 -7.30 -29.97 4.52
C PRO A 709 -7.96 -30.52 3.24
N GLU A 710 -8.61 -31.67 3.34
CA GLU A 710 -9.28 -32.36 2.22
C GLU A 710 -10.72 -31.86 1.97
N GLN A 711 -11.21 -30.92 2.79
CA GLN A 711 -12.57 -30.40 2.63
C GLN A 711 -12.63 -29.48 1.40
N ASN A 712 -13.46 -29.85 0.43
CA ASN A 712 -13.72 -29.03 -0.76
C ASN A 712 -14.88 -28.05 -0.53
N ALA A 713 -14.97 -27.02 -1.38
CA ALA A 713 -16.11 -26.11 -1.37
C ALA A 713 -17.41 -26.81 -1.80
N SER A 714 -18.53 -26.41 -1.20
CA SER A 714 -19.86 -26.92 -1.56
C SER A 714 -20.90 -25.79 -1.61
N VAL A 715 -21.98 -26.05 -2.36
CA VAL A 715 -23.13 -25.16 -2.46
C VAL A 715 -24.40 -25.98 -2.25
N HIS A 716 -25.27 -25.52 -1.35
CA HIS A 716 -26.51 -26.19 -1.00
C HIS A 716 -27.72 -25.27 -1.20
N ASN A 717 -28.90 -25.88 -1.29
CA ASN A 717 -30.19 -25.20 -1.36
C ASN A 717 -30.33 -24.22 -2.56
N ILE A 718 -29.98 -24.69 -3.76
CA ILE A 718 -30.12 -23.92 -5.01
C ILE A 718 -31.53 -24.10 -5.57
N ASP A 719 -32.20 -23.00 -5.89
CA ASP A 719 -33.49 -22.97 -6.59
C ASP A 719 -33.55 -21.85 -7.65
N LEU A 720 -34.62 -21.80 -8.45
CA LEU A 720 -34.76 -20.83 -9.54
C LEU A 720 -34.80 -19.36 -9.06
N GLY A 721 -35.17 -19.10 -7.81
CA GLY A 721 -35.33 -17.77 -7.24
C GLY A 721 -34.10 -17.24 -6.47
N ASN A 722 -33.07 -18.06 -6.26
CA ASN A 722 -31.92 -17.70 -5.41
C ASN A 722 -30.55 -17.69 -6.10
N ILE A 723 -30.52 -17.87 -7.42
CA ILE A 723 -29.30 -17.96 -8.25
C ILE A 723 -28.85 -16.65 -8.89
N SER A 724 -29.45 -15.51 -8.52
CA SER A 724 -28.97 -14.23 -9.06
C SER A 724 -27.54 -13.95 -8.60
N LEU A 725 -26.80 -13.19 -9.41
CA LEU A 725 -25.39 -12.88 -9.13
C LEU A 725 -25.19 -12.21 -7.76
N GLY A 726 -26.11 -11.33 -7.37
CA GLY A 726 -26.10 -10.66 -6.06
C GLY A 726 -26.35 -11.63 -4.90
N GLN A 727 -27.32 -12.54 -5.04
CA GLN A 727 -27.65 -13.55 -4.02
C GLN A 727 -26.52 -14.56 -3.81
N VAL A 728 -25.93 -15.07 -4.91
CA VAL A 728 -24.80 -16.01 -4.85
C VAL A 728 -23.57 -15.34 -4.22
N PHE A 729 -23.23 -14.11 -4.62
CA PHE A 729 -22.08 -13.42 -4.05
C PHE A 729 -22.27 -13.06 -2.57
N ARG A 730 -23.48 -12.64 -2.17
CA ARG A 730 -23.80 -12.39 -0.76
C ARG A 730 -23.71 -13.66 0.06
N ALA A 731 -24.20 -14.78 -0.45
CA ALA A 731 -24.07 -16.07 0.22
C ALA A 731 -22.63 -16.55 0.31
N LEU A 732 -21.78 -16.24 -0.67
CA LEU A 732 -20.35 -16.51 -0.59
C LEU A 732 -19.68 -15.67 0.49
N CYS A 733 -20.02 -14.38 0.60
CA CYS A 733 -19.56 -13.51 1.69
C CYS A 733 -20.03 -14.04 3.06
N ARG A 734 -21.29 -14.45 3.15
CA ARG A 734 -21.88 -15.09 4.33
C ARG A 734 -21.09 -16.35 4.70
N GLY A 735 -20.82 -17.22 3.73
CA GLY A 735 -20.07 -18.46 3.92
C GLY A 735 -18.67 -18.25 4.49
N VAL A 736 -17.97 -17.16 4.10
CA VAL A 736 -16.66 -16.80 4.68
C VAL A 736 -16.79 -16.47 6.16
N ILE A 737 -17.84 -15.73 6.55
CA ILE A 737 -18.09 -15.38 7.94
C ILE A 737 -18.59 -16.59 8.74
N GLU A 738 -19.47 -17.41 8.19
CA GLU A 738 -19.97 -18.63 8.83
C GLU A 738 -18.84 -19.63 9.04
N ASN A 739 -17.86 -19.69 8.15
CA ASN A 739 -16.67 -20.50 8.34
C ASN A 739 -15.86 -20.05 9.56
N LEU A 740 -15.64 -18.75 9.72
CA LEU A 740 -15.04 -18.21 10.95
C LEU A 740 -15.91 -18.50 12.17
N HIS A 741 -17.23 -18.35 12.06
CA HIS A 741 -18.15 -18.58 13.18
C HIS A 741 -18.17 -20.04 13.64
N ARG A 742 -18.05 -21.00 12.72
CA ARG A 742 -17.86 -22.43 13.07
C ARG A 742 -16.57 -22.65 13.86
N MET A 743 -15.49 -21.96 13.49
CA MET A 743 -14.23 -22.05 14.21
C MET A 743 -14.27 -21.36 15.58
N MET A 744 -14.88 -20.17 15.66
CA MET A 744 -14.97 -19.33 16.86
C MET A 744 -16.36 -18.67 16.91
N PRO A 745 -17.33 -19.27 17.61
CA PRO A 745 -18.70 -18.76 17.65
C PRO A 745 -18.82 -17.47 18.48
N SER A 746 -19.85 -16.67 18.21
CA SER A 746 -20.12 -15.42 18.94
C SER A 746 -20.33 -15.64 20.46
N SER A 747 -20.83 -16.82 20.84
CA SER A 747 -20.96 -17.25 22.23
C SER A 747 -19.60 -17.33 22.94
N MET A 748 -18.53 -17.72 22.25
CA MET A 748 -17.17 -17.74 22.81
C MET A 748 -16.70 -16.31 23.09
N LEU A 749 -16.88 -15.39 22.15
CA LEU A 749 -16.51 -13.98 22.34
C LEU A 749 -17.24 -13.40 23.55
N THR A 750 -18.54 -13.68 23.68
CA THR A 750 -19.37 -13.22 24.81
C THR A 750 -18.87 -13.81 26.13
N ARG A 751 -18.57 -15.11 26.19
CA ARG A 751 -18.01 -15.77 27.39
C ARG A 751 -16.64 -15.21 27.77
N ALA A 752 -15.85 -14.78 26.79
CA ALA A 752 -14.56 -14.13 27.02
C ALA A 752 -14.68 -12.65 27.45
N GLY A 753 -15.89 -12.09 27.48
CA GLY A 753 -16.13 -10.69 27.82
C GLY A 753 -15.82 -9.71 26.70
N VAL A 754 -15.79 -10.16 25.43
CA VAL A 754 -15.59 -9.28 24.28
C VAL A 754 -16.83 -8.40 24.10
N THR A 755 -16.65 -7.08 24.09
CA THR A 755 -17.72 -6.09 23.93
C THR A 755 -17.82 -5.55 22.52
N SER A 756 -16.72 -5.55 21.77
CA SER A 756 -16.69 -5.04 20.39
C SER A 756 -15.60 -5.71 19.54
N VAL A 757 -15.75 -5.61 18.22
CA VAL A 757 -14.79 -6.12 17.24
C VAL A 757 -14.22 -4.99 16.39
N ILE A 758 -12.90 -4.93 16.27
CA ILE A 758 -12.23 -4.04 15.32
C ILE A 758 -11.87 -4.85 14.07
N GLY A 759 -12.54 -4.55 12.96
CA GLY A 759 -12.35 -5.20 11.69
C GLY A 759 -11.41 -4.46 10.75
N SER A 760 -10.51 -5.20 10.13
CA SER A 760 -9.55 -4.70 9.15
C SER A 760 -9.30 -5.70 8.02
N GLY A 761 -8.37 -5.36 7.11
CA GLY A 761 -8.00 -6.19 5.98
C GLY A 761 -8.59 -5.71 4.65
N SER A 762 -7.87 -6.01 3.56
CA SER A 762 -8.18 -5.44 2.25
C SER A 762 -9.52 -5.93 1.66
N ALA A 763 -9.91 -7.17 1.97
CA ALA A 763 -11.18 -7.73 1.53
C ALA A 763 -12.34 -7.16 2.34
N LEU A 764 -12.19 -7.06 3.67
CA LEU A 764 -13.23 -6.52 4.55
C LEU A 764 -13.49 -5.03 4.32
N SER A 765 -12.43 -4.21 4.26
CA SER A 765 -12.54 -2.75 4.15
C SER A 765 -13.20 -2.26 2.86
N ARG A 766 -13.17 -3.07 1.79
CA ARG A 766 -13.71 -2.73 0.47
C ARG A 766 -15.04 -3.41 0.15
N ASN A 767 -15.55 -4.26 1.06
CA ASN A 767 -16.72 -5.09 0.82
C ASN A 767 -17.76 -4.88 1.94
N LEU A 768 -18.70 -3.96 1.68
CA LEU A 768 -19.80 -3.67 2.62
C LEU A 768 -20.70 -4.88 2.87
N THR A 769 -20.91 -5.73 1.86
CA THR A 769 -21.70 -6.97 2.01
C THR A 769 -21.06 -7.91 3.03
N LEU A 770 -19.73 -8.07 2.99
CA LEU A 770 -19.00 -8.88 3.96
C LEU A 770 -19.07 -8.30 5.38
N GLN A 771 -18.99 -6.97 5.52
CA GLN A 771 -19.18 -6.28 6.80
C GLN A 771 -20.59 -6.49 7.36
N GLN A 772 -21.62 -6.40 6.51
CA GLN A 772 -23.01 -6.63 6.89
C GLN A 772 -23.25 -8.07 7.35
N GLU A 773 -22.72 -9.06 6.64
CA GLU A 773 -22.85 -10.47 7.05
C GLU A 773 -22.11 -10.74 8.37
N PHE A 774 -20.95 -10.10 8.61
CA PHE A 774 -20.27 -10.18 9.90
C PHE A 774 -21.15 -9.65 11.04
N LEU A 775 -21.66 -8.42 10.90
CA LEU A 775 -22.57 -7.81 11.89
C LEU A 775 -23.80 -8.68 12.15
N ARG A 776 -24.38 -9.26 11.10
CA ARG A 776 -25.56 -10.13 11.19
C ARG A 776 -25.28 -11.44 11.93
N ILE A 777 -24.16 -12.10 11.63
CA ILE A 777 -23.84 -13.43 12.19
C ILE A 777 -23.30 -13.33 13.61
N TYR A 778 -22.38 -12.40 13.87
CA TYR A 778 -21.77 -12.27 15.19
C TYR A 778 -22.63 -11.47 16.16
N ASN A 779 -23.45 -10.53 15.67
CA ASN A 779 -24.30 -9.67 16.49
C ASN A 779 -23.54 -8.97 17.63
N ILE A 780 -22.32 -8.51 17.35
CA ILE A 780 -21.44 -7.77 18.26
C ILE A 780 -21.12 -6.41 17.64
N GLU A 781 -21.07 -5.36 18.45
CA GLU A 781 -20.70 -4.01 18.01
C GLU A 781 -19.34 -4.05 17.30
N SER A 782 -19.27 -3.54 16.08
CA SER A 782 -18.05 -3.65 15.27
C SER A 782 -17.73 -2.38 14.52
N THR A 783 -16.45 -2.04 14.46
CA THR A 783 -15.92 -0.92 13.69
C THR A 783 -14.97 -1.42 12.62
N PHE A 784 -15.16 -1.01 11.37
CA PHE A 784 -14.34 -1.44 10.24
C PHE A 784 -13.46 -0.29 9.75
N GLY A 785 -12.16 -0.52 9.59
CA GLY A 785 -11.23 0.54 9.22
C GLY A 785 -9.86 0.04 8.74
N LYS A 786 -8.89 0.96 8.71
CA LYS A 786 -7.48 0.59 8.51
C LYS A 786 -7.01 -0.12 9.78
N GLY A 787 -6.54 -1.36 9.64
CA GLY A 787 -6.05 -2.18 10.76
C GLY A 787 -4.75 -1.67 11.38
N GLY A 788 -4.32 -2.32 12.45
CA GLY A 788 -3.03 -2.06 13.08
C GLY A 788 -1.87 -2.55 12.21
N ASP A 789 -0.81 -1.75 12.19
CA ASP A 789 0.44 -2.12 11.53
C ASP A 789 1.32 -2.93 12.49
N ALA A 790 1.84 -4.07 12.02
CA ALA A 790 2.66 -4.96 12.84
C ALA A 790 3.97 -4.31 13.29
N ALA A 791 4.64 -3.52 12.44
CA ALA A 791 5.85 -2.81 12.84
C ALA A 791 5.55 -1.71 13.86
N PHE A 792 4.40 -1.03 13.78
CA PHE A 792 3.96 -0.14 14.87
C PHE A 792 3.76 -0.93 16.17
N GLY A 793 3.14 -2.10 16.10
CA GLY A 793 2.99 -3.01 17.23
C GLY A 793 4.32 -3.48 17.81
N ALA A 794 5.32 -3.73 16.97
CA ALA A 794 6.67 -4.09 17.40
C ALA A 794 7.35 -2.94 18.15
N ALA A 795 7.16 -1.69 17.72
CA ALA A 795 7.64 -0.51 18.46
C ALA A 795 6.94 -0.37 19.82
N LEU A 796 5.61 -0.57 19.87
CA LEU A 796 4.85 -0.52 21.13
C LEU A 796 5.29 -1.60 22.12
N ALA A 797 5.59 -2.81 21.64
CA ALA A 797 5.98 -3.93 22.48
C ALA A 797 7.31 -3.72 23.23
N VAL A 798 8.21 -2.88 22.70
CA VAL A 798 9.49 -2.56 23.35
C VAL A 798 9.45 -1.31 24.23
N LEU A 799 8.38 -0.51 24.15
CA LEU A 799 8.21 0.72 24.94
C LEU A 799 8.36 0.50 26.46
N PRO A 800 7.83 -0.58 27.09
CA PRO A 800 8.00 -0.82 28.53
C PRO A 800 9.45 -0.97 28.97
N ASN A 801 10.36 -1.36 28.06
CA ASN A 801 11.78 -1.50 28.40
C ASN A 801 12.50 -0.15 28.52
N LEU A 802 12.01 0.90 27.84
CA LEU A 802 12.53 2.26 28.00
C LEU A 802 12.22 2.84 29.38
N GLN A 803 11.14 2.40 30.03
CA GLN A 803 10.75 2.90 31.36
C GLN A 803 11.55 2.27 32.51
N LYS A 804 12.27 1.17 32.23
CA LYS A 804 13.09 0.44 33.21
C LYS A 804 14.58 0.84 33.17
N GLN A 805 15.00 1.52 32.10
CA GLN A 805 16.31 2.15 31.96
C GLN A 805 16.24 3.57 32.50
#